data_AF-A0A8S3VCS5-F1
#
_entry.id   AF-A0A8S3VCS5-F1
#
_cell.length_a   1.000
_cell.length_b   1.000
_cell.length_c   1.000
_cell.angle_alpha   90.00
_cell.angle_beta   90.00
_cell.angle_gamma   90.00
#
_symmetry.space_group_name_H-M   'P 1'
#
loop_
_entity.id
_entity.type
_entity.pdbx_description
1 polymer ?
#
loop_
_entity_poly.entity_id
_entity_poly.type
_entity_poly.pdbx_seq_one_letter_code
_entity_poly.pdbx_strand_id
1 'polypeptide(L)'
;MILKFKSADDIDPENLARLKSTYPLTKYSVDELAAEFVKITGDELKNVMLLAGKDLDLDNSRLLLHQTILFANLIGAPKGSSLTDPRPQAGSSTFVPQAGPSGLQTLGSGSGSGTETASGNVGSSSAPTGGADLEARLKEMEKHLDGMRNQQHADKVDEALKHVRVLASRPKLTSACVLLASLEVLVDCALKAGHNETEYYSKVLQACRHYEDNPDVCNLCLRLLGSSEDRKISSAIAEWSKNKKYDSKAEKEKEPSGGSVKKLRFHPDIPDWETGSGFNPMEVSHFKIQEHWVNYRGKVLQPPFHVTLAEEVVASDQFDFEALPFRDPEYFQAGNLHKHFNEWKTVEPSEEVLDWLENGVDVTKYFKHFRGNFKGKSYDSDSPPKQYFINSAMCKDHTDFIKSTLLTRLKSGSMSVWGKVGKCEPPHLVMPLTIEITKPRLCHDERFLNLWIMDKPFVLDTLKDVPRLVHSNAFLNSLDDKSGYDHVLLKEESRTYFGVEFGGWFLVYNTIPFGFKTSAYIYHTIGLAATGFCRKLGVPCLQYIDDRLIVEFLTVSCINGKFKALKSLYIVCQVVIRLGYFIGLDKSVFEPCQVIGFLGMLIDSVKQAFVLPEKKKVAFALLREDMLTQQVVSLKTLQRFAGKCISFMLAVPAARLYTREVNLAISKAIKNSRPVALEGRLKTEISHWAFLDKWEGFVPWRKERHLQIKLATDASLYKWGAVVEEQEVLGDFFVSGDDRPIHVKEAEAVEKTLVSLSGKSRIIGLTCWLTIK
;
A
#
# COMPACT_ATOMS: atom_id res chain seq x y z
N MET A 1 -17.59 30.01 -2.58
CA MET A 1 -18.26 30.44 -3.83
C MET A 1 -17.65 31.78 -4.22
N ILE A 2 -17.05 31.90 -5.39
CA ILE A 2 -16.49 33.17 -5.88
C ILE A 2 -17.59 33.85 -6.68
N LEU A 3 -18.17 34.92 -6.16
CA LEU A 3 -19.15 35.73 -6.91
C LEU A 3 -18.38 36.53 -7.95
N LYS A 4 -18.81 36.46 -9.22
CA LYS A 4 -18.29 37.35 -10.25
C LYS A 4 -18.97 38.70 -10.10
N PHE A 5 -18.18 39.75 -9.97
CA PHE A 5 -18.66 41.13 -9.99
C PHE A 5 -18.44 41.68 -11.40
N LYS A 6 -19.36 42.52 -11.89
CA LYS A 6 -19.12 43.27 -13.11
C LYS A 6 -17.91 44.20 -12.92
N SER A 7 -17.22 44.53 -14.01
CA SER A 7 -16.02 45.37 -13.94
C SER A 7 -16.34 46.73 -13.33
N ALA A 8 -15.40 47.36 -12.62
CA ALA A 8 -15.61 48.66 -11.97
C ALA A 8 -16.01 49.76 -12.97
N ASP A 9 -15.62 49.61 -14.24
CA ASP A 9 -15.92 50.55 -15.32
C ASP A 9 -17.38 50.44 -15.83
N ASP A 10 -18.06 49.32 -15.54
CA ASP A 10 -19.46 49.05 -15.90
C ASP A 10 -20.46 49.35 -14.77
N ILE A 11 -19.97 49.78 -13.59
CA ILE A 11 -20.79 50.04 -12.41
C ILE A 11 -20.98 51.55 -12.26
N ASP A 12 -22.16 52.04 -12.66
CA ASP A 12 -22.55 53.43 -12.44
C ASP A 12 -22.52 53.76 -10.92
N PRO A 13 -21.73 54.78 -10.49
CA PRO A 13 -21.67 55.20 -9.09
C PRO A 13 -23.03 55.58 -8.49
N GLU A 14 -24.00 56.02 -9.31
CA GLU A 14 -25.36 56.29 -8.84
C GLU A 14 -26.12 55.01 -8.45
N ASN A 15 -25.76 53.84 -9.02
CA ASN A 15 -26.39 52.56 -8.69
C ASN A 15 -25.98 52.05 -7.30
N LEU A 16 -24.73 52.30 -6.86
CA LEU A 16 -24.29 51.98 -5.50
C LEU A 16 -24.92 52.90 -4.43
N ALA A 17 -25.43 54.06 -4.83
CA ALA A 17 -25.89 55.11 -3.92
C ALA A 17 -27.33 54.91 -3.37
N ARG A 18 -28.11 53.96 -3.88
CA ARG A 18 -29.51 53.75 -3.41
C ARG A 18 -29.62 53.03 -2.08
N LEU A 19 -28.73 52.08 -1.78
CA LEU A 19 -28.74 51.35 -0.52
C LEU A 19 -27.82 52.06 0.48
N LYS A 20 -28.40 52.98 1.26
CA LYS A 20 -27.65 53.69 2.30
C LYS A 20 -26.99 52.67 3.22
N SER A 21 -25.67 52.68 3.28
CA SER A 21 -24.86 51.75 4.10
C SER A 21 -25.21 51.78 5.60
N THR A 22 -25.92 52.82 6.04
CA THR A 22 -26.39 53.04 7.41
C THR A 22 -27.82 52.52 7.68
N TYR A 23 -28.55 52.04 6.68
CA TYR A 23 -29.91 51.52 6.85
C TYR A 23 -29.92 50.02 7.18
N PRO A 24 -30.73 49.56 8.15
CA PRO A 24 -30.92 48.13 8.41
C PRO A 24 -31.54 47.44 7.19
N LEU A 25 -30.98 46.29 6.78
CA LEU A 25 -31.44 45.53 5.62
C LEU A 25 -32.90 45.06 5.70
N THR A 26 -33.48 45.05 6.89
CA THR A 26 -34.89 44.73 7.14
C THR A 26 -35.86 45.78 6.60
N LYS A 27 -35.36 46.97 6.21
CA LYS A 27 -36.17 48.02 5.55
C LYS A 27 -36.35 47.81 4.05
N TYR A 28 -35.58 46.93 3.42
CA TYR A 28 -35.70 46.64 1.99
C TYR A 28 -36.43 45.33 1.78
N SER A 29 -37.32 45.29 0.79
CA SER A 29 -37.96 44.05 0.37
C SER A 29 -36.93 43.11 -0.29
N VAL A 30 -37.21 41.81 -0.28
CA VAL A 30 -36.29 40.82 -0.87
C VAL A 30 -36.20 40.98 -2.38
N ASP A 31 -37.28 41.41 -3.03
CA ASP A 31 -37.29 41.69 -4.47
C ASP A 31 -36.40 42.88 -4.83
N GLU A 32 -36.40 43.93 -3.99
CA GLU A 32 -35.50 45.08 -4.16
C GLU A 32 -34.03 44.69 -4.00
N LEU A 33 -33.70 43.84 -3.02
CA LEU A 33 -32.32 43.39 -2.81
C LEU A 33 -31.85 42.42 -3.90
N ALA A 34 -32.72 41.50 -4.34
CA ALA A 34 -32.42 40.54 -5.40
C ALA A 34 -32.18 41.25 -6.75
N ALA A 35 -32.98 42.26 -7.08
CA ALA A 35 -32.78 43.07 -8.28
C ALA A 35 -31.42 43.77 -8.27
N GLU A 36 -30.97 44.27 -7.12
CA GLU A 36 -29.69 44.97 -7.02
C GLU A 36 -28.48 44.03 -7.07
N PHE A 37 -28.61 42.82 -6.54
CA PHE A 37 -27.60 41.77 -6.68
C PHE A 37 -27.37 41.35 -8.13
N VAL A 38 -28.45 41.21 -8.91
CA VAL A 38 -28.37 40.93 -10.35
C VAL A 38 -27.65 42.07 -11.07
N LYS A 39 -27.86 43.33 -10.68
CA LYS A 39 -27.13 44.44 -11.28
C LYS A 39 -25.64 44.39 -10.98
N ILE A 40 -25.25 44.14 -9.73
CA ILE A 40 -23.86 44.13 -9.25
C ILE A 40 -23.05 42.94 -9.80
N THR A 41 -23.68 41.77 -9.84
CA THR A 41 -22.98 40.51 -10.18
C THR A 41 -23.29 40.03 -11.59
N GLY A 42 -24.42 40.44 -12.17
CA GLY A 42 -24.94 39.89 -13.42
C GLY A 42 -25.66 38.55 -13.26
N ASP A 43 -25.61 37.93 -12.07
CA ASP A 43 -26.16 36.61 -11.80
C ASP A 43 -27.46 36.69 -10.98
N GLU A 44 -28.43 35.83 -11.28
CA GLU A 44 -29.65 35.70 -10.47
C GLU A 44 -29.34 35.06 -9.12
N LEU A 45 -29.83 35.70 -8.04
CA LEU A 45 -29.64 35.24 -6.66
C LEU A 45 -30.03 33.77 -6.46
N LYS A 46 -31.08 33.32 -7.17
CA LYS A 46 -31.55 31.93 -7.14
C LYS A 46 -30.52 30.93 -7.67
N ASN A 47 -29.84 31.27 -8.76
CA ASN A 47 -28.79 30.42 -9.33
C ASN A 47 -27.58 30.35 -8.41
N VAL A 48 -27.29 31.46 -7.73
CA VAL A 48 -26.18 31.54 -6.78
C VAL A 48 -26.45 30.72 -5.51
N MET A 49 -27.66 30.81 -4.95
CA MET A 49 -28.02 30.02 -3.76
C MET A 49 -28.10 28.51 -4.07
N LEU A 50 -28.55 28.14 -5.26
CA LEU A 50 -28.55 26.74 -5.73
C LEU A 50 -27.12 26.18 -5.81
N LEU A 51 -26.17 26.95 -6.33
CA LEU A 51 -24.74 26.60 -6.38
C LEU A 51 -24.09 26.56 -4.99
N ALA A 52 -24.61 27.33 -4.02
CA ALA A 52 -24.18 27.27 -2.63
C ALA A 52 -24.80 26.11 -1.83
N GLY A 53 -25.69 25.32 -2.44
CA GLY A 53 -26.38 24.20 -1.81
C GLY A 53 -27.32 24.62 -0.68
N LYS A 54 -27.84 25.86 -0.72
CA LYS A 54 -28.80 26.39 0.26
C LYS A 54 -30.16 26.63 -0.40
N ASP A 55 -31.23 26.31 0.32
CA ASP A 55 -32.58 26.64 -0.12
C ASP A 55 -32.79 28.16 -0.14
N LEU A 56 -33.63 28.62 -1.06
CA LEU A 56 -33.96 30.03 -1.25
C LEU A 56 -34.90 30.50 -0.12
N ASP A 57 -34.38 30.61 1.10
CA ASP A 57 -35.10 31.21 2.22
C ASP A 57 -34.73 32.70 2.38
N LEU A 58 -35.65 33.42 3.03
CA LEU A 58 -35.62 34.88 3.13
C LEU A 58 -34.36 35.38 3.88
N ASP A 59 -33.87 34.61 4.85
CA ASP A 59 -32.79 35.01 5.75
C ASP A 59 -31.40 34.69 5.16
N ASN A 60 -31.25 33.54 4.49
CA ASN A 60 -30.05 33.22 3.72
C ASN A 60 -29.91 34.12 2.49
N SER A 61 -31.03 34.46 1.84
CA SER A 61 -31.04 35.45 0.75
C SER A 61 -30.54 36.80 1.26
N ARG A 62 -31.10 37.30 2.37
CA ARG A 62 -30.69 38.57 3.00
C ARG A 62 -29.23 38.54 3.44
N LEU A 63 -28.73 37.44 3.99
CA LEU A 63 -27.34 37.32 4.46
C LEU A 63 -26.35 37.32 3.28
N LEU A 64 -26.65 36.60 2.21
CA LEU A 64 -25.82 36.57 1.01
C LEU A 64 -25.82 37.94 0.31
N LEU A 65 -26.99 38.57 0.22
CA LEU A 65 -27.17 39.94 -0.28
C LEU A 65 -26.38 40.94 0.58
N HIS A 66 -26.42 40.81 1.91
CA HIS A 66 -25.69 41.66 2.84
C HIS A 66 -24.19 41.59 2.62
N GLN A 67 -23.63 40.38 2.56
CA GLN A 67 -22.20 40.17 2.37
C GLN A 67 -21.75 40.64 0.98
N THR A 68 -22.59 40.45 -0.04
CA THR A 68 -22.28 40.89 -1.40
C THR A 68 -22.29 42.42 -1.52
N ILE A 69 -23.26 43.10 -0.90
CA ILE A 69 -23.34 44.57 -0.87
C ILE A 69 -22.20 45.16 -0.03
N LEU A 70 -21.88 44.58 1.13
CA LEU A 70 -20.74 45.01 1.94
C LEU A 70 -19.42 44.86 1.17
N PHE A 71 -19.26 43.75 0.46
CA PHE A 71 -18.07 43.49 -0.35
C PHE A 71 -18.00 44.42 -1.56
N ALA A 72 -19.10 44.65 -2.28
CA ALA A 72 -19.18 45.61 -3.38
C ALA A 72 -18.86 47.04 -2.92
N ASN A 73 -19.38 47.47 -1.77
CA ASN A 73 -19.04 48.75 -1.13
C ASN A 73 -17.57 48.81 -0.68
N LEU A 74 -16.98 47.68 -0.27
CA LEU A 74 -15.56 47.58 0.08
C LEU A 74 -14.65 47.74 -1.15
N ILE A 75 -15.11 47.25 -2.30
CA ILE A 75 -14.39 47.31 -3.58
C ILE A 75 -14.60 48.68 -4.29
N GLY A 76 -15.65 49.43 -3.94
CA GLY A 76 -16.02 50.70 -4.59
C GLY A 76 -16.27 51.87 -3.63
N ALA A 77 -15.22 52.37 -2.95
CA ALA A 77 -14.84 53.79 -2.77
C ALA A 77 -14.05 54.04 -1.44
N PRO A 78 -12.93 54.80 -1.44
CA PRO A 78 -12.34 55.33 -0.20
C PRO A 78 -13.16 56.50 0.35
N LYS A 79 -13.12 56.70 1.67
CA LYS A 79 -13.74 57.84 2.36
C LYS A 79 -13.09 59.18 1.99
N GLY A 80 -13.88 60.08 1.39
CA GLY A 80 -13.93 61.52 1.72
C GLY A 80 -13.12 62.52 0.89
N SER A 81 -13.78 63.21 -0.03
CA SER A 81 -13.64 64.67 -0.21
C SER A 81 -14.88 65.23 -0.93
N SER A 82 -15.31 66.42 -0.51
CA SER A 82 -16.48 67.17 -1.02
C SER A 82 -15.99 68.40 -1.77
N LEU A 83 -16.57 68.69 -2.94
CA LEU A 83 -17.11 69.99 -3.40
C LEU A 83 -17.19 70.08 -4.94
N THR A 84 -18.35 70.58 -5.39
CA THR A 84 -18.66 71.32 -6.63
C THR A 84 -18.69 70.61 -8.00
N ASP A 85 -19.93 70.34 -8.44
CA ASP A 85 -20.63 70.83 -9.66
C ASP A 85 -20.01 70.60 -11.08
N PRO A 86 -20.79 70.71 -12.17
CA PRO A 86 -21.32 69.56 -12.92
C PRO A 86 -20.86 69.60 -14.40
N ARG A 87 -21.50 68.78 -15.24
CA ARG A 87 -21.69 68.91 -16.71
C ARG A 87 -20.77 68.10 -17.66
N PRO A 88 -21.26 67.79 -18.90
CA PRO A 88 -21.50 66.41 -19.36
C PRO A 88 -20.96 66.15 -20.80
N GLN A 89 -21.47 65.09 -21.45
CA GLN A 89 -21.48 64.76 -22.91
C GLN A 89 -20.58 63.57 -23.32
N ALA A 90 -20.91 62.70 -24.29
CA ALA A 90 -22.08 62.48 -25.16
C ALA A 90 -21.89 61.18 -25.97
N GLY A 91 -22.98 60.69 -26.60
CA GLY A 91 -22.96 59.88 -27.84
C GLY A 91 -23.44 58.42 -27.67
N SER A 92 -24.73 58.12 -27.84
CA SER A 92 -25.39 57.69 -29.10
C SER A 92 -24.86 56.35 -29.64
N SER A 93 -25.63 55.28 -29.80
CA SER A 93 -26.79 55.14 -30.70
C SER A 93 -27.39 53.73 -30.53
N THR A 94 -28.70 53.57 -30.24
CA THR A 94 -29.80 53.17 -31.16
C THR A 94 -29.60 51.76 -31.77
N PHE A 95 -30.50 50.76 -31.71
CA PHE A 95 -31.96 50.69 -31.90
C PHE A 95 -32.51 49.36 -31.30
N VAL A 96 -33.66 49.43 -30.62
CA VAL A 96 -34.74 48.39 -30.47
C VAL A 96 -35.75 48.69 -31.62
N PRO A 97 -36.88 48.00 -31.93
CA PRO A 97 -37.57 46.94 -31.19
C PRO A 97 -38.39 45.92 -32.03
N GLN A 98 -39.12 45.07 -31.28
CA GLN A 98 -40.54 44.68 -31.45
C GLN A 98 -40.77 43.18 -31.63
N ALA A 99 -41.87 42.56 -31.16
CA ALA A 99 -42.86 42.81 -30.10
C ALA A 99 -43.92 41.70 -30.29
N GLY A 100 -44.16 40.88 -29.26
CA GLY A 100 -45.38 40.09 -28.92
C GLY A 100 -46.33 39.49 -29.99
N PRO A 101 -47.54 39.01 -29.61
CA PRO A 101 -48.04 38.82 -28.25
C PRO A 101 -48.84 37.50 -28.01
N SER A 102 -49.07 37.23 -26.71
CA SER A 102 -50.33 36.76 -26.07
C SER A 102 -50.97 35.39 -26.33
N GLY A 103 -51.33 34.71 -25.23
CA GLY A 103 -52.40 33.72 -25.13
C GLY A 103 -52.56 33.19 -23.69
N LEU A 104 -53.69 33.50 -23.04
CA LEU A 104 -54.04 33.24 -21.63
C LEU A 104 -55.31 32.34 -21.57
N GLN A 105 -55.47 31.58 -20.46
CA GLN A 105 -56.69 30.89 -19.95
C GLN A 105 -57.07 29.54 -20.61
N THR A 106 -57.64 28.52 -19.95
CA THR A 106 -58.63 28.49 -18.84
C THR A 106 -58.68 27.14 -18.09
N LEU A 107 -59.34 27.15 -16.93
CA LEU A 107 -59.69 26.07 -15.98
C LEU A 107 -60.52 24.89 -16.54
N GLY A 108 -60.46 23.75 -15.81
CA GLY A 108 -61.46 22.67 -15.88
C GLY A 108 -61.33 21.64 -14.74
N SER A 109 -62.20 21.74 -13.76
CA SER A 109 -62.43 20.83 -12.62
C SER A 109 -63.25 19.59 -12.99
N GLY A 110 -63.02 18.45 -12.31
CA GLY A 110 -63.88 17.27 -12.36
C GLY A 110 -63.62 16.29 -11.22
N SER A 111 -64.55 16.28 -10.25
CA SER A 111 -64.66 15.41 -9.08
C SER A 111 -65.32 14.06 -9.41
N GLY A 112 -64.93 12.99 -8.70
CA GLY A 112 -65.66 11.71 -8.68
C GLY A 112 -65.26 10.85 -7.48
N SER A 113 -66.19 10.67 -6.56
CA SER A 113 -66.11 9.96 -5.27
C SER A 113 -66.63 8.52 -5.37
N GLY A 114 -66.19 7.62 -4.47
CA GLY A 114 -66.95 6.40 -4.10
C GLY A 114 -66.20 5.33 -3.28
N THR A 115 -66.39 5.39 -1.94
CA THR A 115 -66.68 4.30 -0.94
C THR A 115 -65.81 3.03 -0.90
N GLU A 116 -65.03 2.79 0.17
CA GLU A 116 -65.35 2.16 1.49
C GLU A 116 -65.48 0.62 1.49
N THR A 117 -64.61 -0.05 2.27
CA THR A 117 -64.99 -0.92 3.41
C THR A 117 -63.75 -1.29 4.23
N ALA A 118 -63.87 -1.14 5.56
CA ALA A 118 -62.94 -1.60 6.57
C ALA A 118 -63.74 -2.32 7.66
N SER A 119 -63.20 -3.42 8.22
CA SER A 119 -63.42 -3.81 9.62
C SER A 119 -62.56 -5.03 9.98
N GLY A 120 -61.78 -4.93 11.06
CA GLY A 120 -61.24 -6.07 11.78
C GLY A 120 -62.18 -6.53 12.90
N ASN A 121 -61.87 -7.67 13.55
CA ASN A 121 -62.21 -7.85 14.97
C ASN A 121 -61.41 -8.95 15.67
N VAL A 122 -61.30 -8.76 16.99
CA VAL A 122 -60.66 -9.55 18.05
C VAL A 122 -61.65 -10.57 18.65
N GLY A 123 -61.20 -11.71 19.20
CA GLY A 123 -61.94 -12.40 20.29
C GLY A 123 -61.77 -13.92 20.51
N SER A 124 -61.02 -14.27 21.57
CA SER A 124 -61.25 -15.31 22.61
C SER A 124 -61.35 -16.83 22.35
N SER A 125 -60.36 -17.55 22.93
CA SER A 125 -60.37 -18.79 23.76
C SER A 125 -61.45 -19.89 23.64
N SER A 126 -61.01 -21.13 23.40
CA SER A 126 -61.32 -22.32 24.23
C SER A 126 -60.36 -23.50 23.93
N ALA A 127 -59.81 -24.11 24.98
CA ALA A 127 -59.15 -25.44 25.00
C ALA A 127 -60.21 -26.50 25.44
N PRO A 128 -59.98 -27.84 25.51
CA PRO A 128 -58.71 -28.58 25.42
C PRO A 128 -58.73 -29.96 24.69
N THR A 129 -57.57 -30.39 24.17
CA THR A 129 -57.12 -31.80 24.22
C THR A 129 -55.62 -31.80 24.48
N GLY A 130 -55.22 -31.39 25.70
CA GLY A 130 -53.86 -30.97 26.06
C GLY A 130 -53.00 -31.99 26.80
N GLY A 131 -53.25 -33.29 26.67
CA GLY A 131 -52.39 -34.32 27.31
C GLY A 131 -51.29 -34.82 26.38
N ALA A 132 -51.69 -35.46 25.28
CA ALA A 132 -50.76 -36.17 24.40
C ALA A 132 -49.87 -35.24 23.53
N ASP A 133 -50.37 -34.06 23.15
CA ASP A 133 -49.61 -33.09 22.33
C ASP A 133 -48.55 -32.35 23.14
N LEU A 134 -48.81 -32.07 24.43
CA LEU A 134 -47.86 -31.38 25.29
C LEU A 134 -46.68 -32.27 25.68
N GLU A 135 -46.96 -33.54 25.95
CA GLU A 135 -45.94 -34.52 26.34
C GLU A 135 -45.05 -34.93 25.16
N ALA A 136 -45.61 -34.96 23.94
CA ALA A 136 -44.84 -35.12 22.70
C ALA A 136 -43.92 -33.91 22.45
N ARG A 137 -44.43 -32.68 22.63
CA ARG A 137 -43.65 -31.44 22.44
C ARG A 137 -42.58 -31.24 23.52
N LEU A 138 -42.84 -31.67 24.76
CA LEU A 138 -41.83 -31.70 25.82
C LEU A 138 -40.69 -32.67 25.51
N LYS A 139 -41.00 -33.90 25.07
CA LYS A 139 -39.98 -34.86 24.61
C LYS A 139 -39.17 -34.34 23.43
N GLU A 140 -39.80 -33.62 22.51
CA GLU A 140 -39.10 -33.05 21.35
C GLU A 140 -38.17 -31.90 21.75
N MET A 141 -38.59 -31.04 22.67
CA MET A 141 -37.73 -29.99 23.23
C MET A 141 -36.59 -30.56 24.08
N GLU A 142 -36.82 -31.59 24.90
CA GLU A 142 -35.77 -32.28 25.66
C GLU A 142 -34.74 -32.90 24.72
N LYS A 143 -35.19 -33.57 23.64
CA LYS A 143 -34.31 -34.11 22.61
C LYS A 143 -33.51 -33.02 21.89
N HIS A 144 -34.11 -31.85 21.67
CA HIS A 144 -33.43 -30.71 21.05
C HIS A 144 -32.39 -30.08 22.00
N LEU A 145 -32.71 -29.95 23.29
CA LEU A 145 -31.79 -29.48 24.32
C LEU A 145 -30.62 -30.45 24.54
N ASP A 146 -30.87 -31.75 24.55
CA ASP A 146 -29.82 -32.77 24.60
C ASP A 146 -28.94 -32.73 23.34
N GLY A 147 -29.54 -32.49 22.17
CA GLY A 147 -28.82 -32.26 20.92
C GLY A 147 -27.89 -31.05 20.99
N MET A 148 -28.39 -29.90 21.47
CA MET A 148 -27.60 -28.69 21.65
C MET A 148 -26.50 -28.86 22.70
N ARG A 149 -26.77 -29.57 23.79
CA ARG A 149 -25.80 -29.85 24.85
C ARG A 149 -24.69 -30.77 24.35
N ASN A 150 -25.02 -31.81 23.59
CA ASN A 150 -24.05 -32.70 22.95
C ASN A 150 -23.20 -31.98 21.91
N GLN A 151 -23.79 -31.06 21.13
CA GLN A 151 -23.07 -30.20 20.18
C GLN A 151 -22.06 -29.30 20.93
N GLN A 152 -22.49 -28.64 22.01
CA GLN A 152 -21.62 -27.79 22.82
C GLN A 152 -20.47 -28.58 23.49
N HIS A 153 -20.70 -29.82 23.87
CA HIS A 153 -19.67 -30.69 24.43
C HIS A 153 -18.68 -31.19 23.36
N ALA A 154 -19.14 -31.50 22.15
CA ALA A 154 -18.28 -31.87 21.02
C ALA A 154 -17.37 -30.70 20.59
N ASP A 155 -17.91 -29.49 20.48
CA ASP A 155 -17.14 -28.29 20.14
C ASP A 155 -16.01 -28.02 21.16
N LYS A 156 -16.26 -28.31 22.45
CA LYS A 156 -15.23 -28.20 23.51
C LYS A 156 -14.12 -29.24 23.39
N VAL A 157 -14.43 -30.45 22.92
CA VAL A 157 -13.41 -31.49 22.68
C VAL A 157 -12.53 -31.09 21.49
N ASP A 158 -13.14 -30.58 20.41
CA ASP A 158 -12.40 -30.10 19.23
C ASP A 158 -11.51 -28.88 19.56
N GLU A 159 -12.01 -27.95 20.39
CA GLU A 159 -11.24 -26.81 20.86
C GLU A 159 -10.05 -27.24 21.74
N ALA A 160 -10.26 -28.17 22.67
CA ALA A 160 -9.20 -28.73 23.51
C ALA A 160 -8.16 -29.49 22.66
N LEU A 161 -8.60 -30.26 21.66
CA LEU A 161 -7.71 -31.01 20.75
C LEU A 161 -6.86 -30.06 19.91
N LYS A 162 -7.46 -28.98 19.40
CA LYS A 162 -6.75 -27.91 18.69
C LYS A 162 -5.70 -27.24 19.58
N HIS A 163 -6.04 -26.97 20.84
CA HIS A 163 -5.12 -26.37 21.80
C HIS A 163 -3.90 -27.26 22.07
N VAL A 164 -4.11 -28.57 22.32
CA VAL A 164 -3.02 -29.54 22.51
C VAL A 164 -2.12 -29.62 21.28
N ARG A 165 -2.68 -29.66 20.06
CA ARG A 165 -1.89 -29.69 18.81
C ARG A 165 -1.05 -28.43 18.62
N VAL A 166 -1.60 -27.26 18.95
CA VAL A 166 -0.86 -25.99 18.87
C VAL A 166 0.32 -25.99 19.84
N LEU A 167 0.12 -26.43 21.08
CA LEU A 167 1.18 -26.54 22.07
C LEU A 167 2.26 -27.54 21.66
N ALA A 168 1.86 -28.72 21.20
CA ALA A 168 2.77 -29.78 20.75
C ALA A 168 3.58 -29.37 19.49
N SER A 169 3.04 -28.49 18.64
CA SER A 169 3.74 -27.93 17.47
C SER A 169 4.86 -26.93 17.79
N ARG A 170 5.06 -26.60 19.08
CA ARG A 170 6.04 -25.62 19.54
C ARG A 170 7.02 -26.21 20.58
N PRO A 171 7.79 -27.26 20.24
CA PRO A 171 8.63 -28.00 21.19
C PRO A 171 9.70 -27.13 21.89
N LYS A 172 10.09 -26.00 21.30
CA LYS A 172 11.05 -25.05 21.90
C LYS A 172 10.44 -24.05 22.88
N LEU A 173 9.11 -23.96 22.97
CA LEU A 173 8.37 -22.95 23.74
C LEU A 173 7.36 -23.56 24.72
N THR A 174 7.06 -24.85 24.59
CA THR A 174 6.08 -25.59 25.41
C THR A 174 6.82 -26.54 26.33
N SER A 175 6.67 -26.41 27.66
CA SER A 175 7.21 -27.38 28.61
C SER A 175 6.37 -28.66 28.66
N ALA A 176 6.99 -29.78 29.02
CA ALA A 176 6.30 -31.07 29.14
C ALA A 176 5.08 -31.00 30.08
N CYS A 177 5.21 -30.32 31.23
CA CYS A 177 4.13 -30.16 32.19
C CYS A 177 2.92 -29.39 31.61
N VAL A 178 3.15 -28.35 30.79
CA VAL A 178 2.06 -27.58 30.14
C VAL A 178 1.35 -28.40 29.08
N LEU A 179 2.10 -29.21 28.34
CA LEU A 179 1.54 -30.13 27.35
C LEU A 179 0.70 -31.23 28.02
N LEU A 180 1.20 -31.83 29.10
CA LEU A 180 0.51 -32.88 29.86
C LEU A 180 -0.77 -32.36 30.53
N ALA A 181 -0.72 -31.18 31.14
CA ALA A 181 -1.91 -30.52 31.70
C ALA A 181 -2.97 -30.25 30.63
N SER A 182 -2.55 -29.86 29.42
CA SER A 182 -3.49 -29.64 28.31
C SER A 182 -4.08 -30.94 27.75
N LEU A 183 -3.30 -32.03 27.75
CA LEU A 183 -3.78 -33.37 27.39
C LEU A 183 -4.77 -33.91 28.44
N GLU A 184 -4.55 -33.64 29.72
CA GLU A 184 -5.50 -33.97 30.80
C GLU A 184 -6.83 -33.25 30.60
N VAL A 185 -6.80 -31.96 30.28
CA VAL A 185 -8.01 -31.17 29.95
C VAL A 185 -8.74 -31.77 28.75
N LEU A 186 -8.02 -32.20 27.70
CA LEU A 186 -8.62 -32.88 26.55
C LEU A 186 -9.32 -34.19 26.94
N VAL A 187 -8.68 -35.02 27.76
CA VAL A 187 -9.25 -36.29 28.24
C VAL A 187 -10.48 -36.03 29.11
N ASP A 188 -10.44 -35.04 30.01
CA ASP A 188 -11.57 -34.66 30.86
C ASP A 188 -12.75 -34.12 30.05
N CYS A 189 -12.48 -33.30 29.03
CA CYS A 189 -13.50 -32.82 28.10
C CYS A 189 -14.13 -33.99 27.33
N ALA A 190 -13.32 -34.93 26.84
CA ALA A 190 -13.79 -36.11 26.11
C ALA A 190 -14.63 -37.05 26.97
N LEU A 191 -14.21 -37.30 28.22
CA LEU A 191 -14.95 -38.10 29.21
C LEU A 191 -16.32 -37.49 29.53
N LYS A 192 -16.37 -36.17 29.79
CA LYS A 192 -17.62 -35.45 30.09
C LYS A 192 -18.57 -35.40 28.89
N ALA A 193 -18.04 -35.46 27.68
CA ALA A 193 -18.79 -35.45 26.43
C ALA A 193 -19.22 -36.85 25.95
N GLY A 194 -18.72 -37.93 26.57
CA GLY A 194 -18.93 -39.29 26.05
C GLY A 194 -18.31 -39.51 24.67
N HIS A 195 -17.19 -38.85 24.35
CA HIS A 195 -16.62 -38.84 23.00
C HIS A 195 -16.07 -40.21 22.59
N ASN A 196 -16.25 -40.60 21.33
CA ASN A 196 -15.87 -41.92 20.81
C ASN A 196 -14.36 -42.23 20.91
N GLU A 197 -13.51 -41.21 20.91
CA GLU A 197 -12.03 -41.35 21.02
C GLU A 197 -11.49 -41.17 22.45
N THR A 198 -12.34 -41.13 23.49
CA THR A 198 -11.92 -40.88 24.88
C THR A 198 -10.84 -41.86 25.36
N GLU A 199 -10.99 -43.16 25.08
CA GLU A 199 -10.00 -44.17 25.46
C GLU A 199 -8.66 -43.97 24.73
N TYR A 200 -8.70 -43.45 23.50
CA TYR A 200 -7.51 -43.13 22.72
C TYR A 200 -6.77 -41.92 23.30
N TYR A 201 -7.46 -40.83 23.63
CA TYR A 201 -6.80 -39.66 24.25
C TYR A 201 -6.19 -40.02 25.61
N SER A 202 -6.84 -40.88 26.41
CA SER A 202 -6.28 -41.40 27.66
C SER A 202 -4.98 -42.19 27.43
N LYS A 203 -4.91 -43.01 26.38
CA LYS A 203 -3.69 -43.75 25.99
C LYS A 203 -2.58 -42.81 25.53
N VAL A 204 -2.91 -41.75 24.78
CA VAL A 204 -1.94 -40.72 24.37
C VAL A 204 -1.38 -39.98 25.58
N LEU A 205 -2.23 -39.57 26.53
CA LEU A 205 -1.80 -38.95 27.79
C LEU A 205 -0.87 -39.88 28.58
N GLN A 206 -1.21 -41.16 28.72
CA GLN A 206 -0.39 -42.13 29.42
C GLN A 206 0.98 -42.34 28.75
N ALA A 207 1.03 -42.38 27.42
CA ALA A 207 2.27 -42.49 26.66
C ALA A 207 3.13 -41.23 26.83
N CYS A 208 2.55 -40.03 26.77
CA CYS A 208 3.30 -38.79 26.96
C CYS A 208 3.81 -38.62 28.40
N ARG A 209 3.06 -39.06 29.43
CA ARG A 209 3.50 -39.00 30.84
C ARG A 209 4.77 -39.83 31.10
N HIS A 210 4.98 -40.94 30.40
CA HIS A 210 6.22 -41.75 30.54
C HIS A 210 7.48 -41.03 30.04
N TYR A 211 7.32 -39.95 29.27
CA TYR A 211 8.41 -39.17 28.68
C TYR A 211 8.39 -37.72 29.17
N GLU A 212 7.85 -37.44 30.36
CA GLU A 212 7.76 -36.09 30.92
C GLU A 212 9.13 -35.38 31.01
N ASP A 213 10.19 -36.14 31.32
CA ASP A 213 11.57 -35.61 31.39
C ASP A 213 12.28 -35.54 30.03
N ASN A 214 11.63 -35.99 28.94
CA ASN A 214 12.24 -36.04 27.62
C ASN A 214 11.89 -34.80 26.77
N PRO A 215 12.87 -34.06 26.23
CA PRO A 215 12.62 -32.87 25.41
C PRO A 215 11.81 -33.13 24.13
N ASP A 216 11.69 -34.38 23.69
CA ASP A 216 10.93 -34.77 22.49
C ASP A 216 9.46 -35.14 22.74
N VAL A 217 8.94 -35.02 23.96
CA VAL A 217 7.54 -35.38 24.31
C VAL A 217 6.50 -34.62 23.47
N CYS A 218 6.81 -33.39 23.05
CA CYS A 218 5.96 -32.60 22.14
C CYS A 218 5.86 -33.24 20.75
N ASN A 219 6.97 -33.74 20.22
CA ASN A 219 7.00 -34.42 18.91
C ASN A 219 6.29 -35.78 18.99
N LEU A 220 6.44 -36.50 20.11
CA LEU A 220 5.71 -37.73 20.38
C LEU A 220 4.19 -37.48 20.42
N CYS A 221 3.75 -36.45 21.16
CA CYS A 221 2.33 -36.07 21.26
C CYS A 221 1.74 -35.72 19.88
N LEU A 222 2.43 -34.92 19.07
CA LEU A 222 1.99 -34.60 17.71
C LEU A 222 1.83 -35.83 16.83
N ARG A 223 2.79 -36.76 16.87
CA ARG A 223 2.71 -38.02 16.11
C ARG A 223 1.56 -38.89 16.57
N LEU A 224 1.36 -38.99 17.89
CA LEU A 224 0.30 -39.80 18.46
C LEU A 224 -1.09 -39.24 18.13
N LEU A 225 -1.27 -37.92 18.02
CA LEU A 225 -2.54 -37.24 17.68
C LEU A 225 -2.72 -36.96 16.17
N GLY A 226 -1.85 -37.52 15.30
CA GLY A 226 -1.87 -37.35 13.84
C GLY A 226 -3.08 -37.96 13.14
N SER A 227 -3.19 -37.71 11.82
CA SER A 227 -4.30 -38.17 10.99
C SER A 227 -4.33 -39.70 10.80
N SER A 228 -5.42 -40.26 10.28
CA SER A 228 -5.54 -41.72 10.08
C SER A 228 -4.48 -42.33 9.14
N GLU A 229 -3.87 -41.53 8.27
CA GLU A 229 -2.73 -41.93 7.43
C GLU A 229 -1.39 -41.93 8.21
N ASP A 230 -1.18 -40.98 9.11
CA ASP A 230 -0.02 -40.93 10.01
C ASP A 230 -0.01 -42.11 11.01
N ARG A 231 -1.20 -42.63 11.37
CA ARG A 231 -1.38 -43.84 12.19
C ARG A 231 -0.88 -45.10 11.47
N LYS A 232 -1.05 -45.21 10.14
CA LYS A 232 -0.54 -46.34 9.32
C LYS A 232 0.98 -46.28 9.18
N ILE A 233 1.53 -45.07 9.04
CA ILE A 233 2.98 -44.85 8.99
C ILE A 233 3.63 -45.20 10.34
N SER A 234 3.01 -44.82 11.46
CA SER A 234 3.51 -45.16 12.80
C SER A 234 3.43 -46.66 13.13
N SER A 235 2.38 -47.37 12.67
CA SER A 235 2.33 -48.84 12.84
C SER A 235 3.37 -49.54 11.97
N ALA A 236 3.59 -49.07 10.73
CA ALA A 236 4.63 -49.58 9.84
C ALA A 236 6.05 -49.34 10.38
N ILE A 237 6.29 -48.21 11.06
CA ILE A 237 7.56 -47.91 11.73
C ILE A 237 7.75 -48.78 12.99
N ALA A 238 6.69 -49.06 13.76
CA ALA A 238 6.74 -49.97 14.90
C ALA A 238 6.99 -51.43 14.48
N GLU A 239 6.46 -51.84 13.33
CA GLU A 239 6.73 -53.14 12.69
C GLU A 239 8.17 -53.23 12.16
N TRP A 240 8.66 -52.14 11.54
CA TRP A 240 10.05 -52.03 11.08
C TRP A 240 11.06 -52.06 12.23
N SER A 241 10.75 -51.42 13.36
CA SER A 241 11.66 -51.35 14.51
C SER A 241 11.78 -52.66 15.30
N LYS A 242 10.82 -53.59 15.17
CA LYS A 242 10.94 -54.95 15.73
C LYS A 242 11.94 -55.83 14.97
N ASN A 243 12.31 -55.45 13.73
CA ASN A 243 13.06 -56.30 12.80
C ASN A 243 14.56 -55.97 12.65
N LYS A 244 15.18 -55.18 13.54
CA LYS A 244 16.64 -54.99 13.53
C LYS A 244 17.29 -55.47 14.84
N LYS A 245 17.74 -56.73 14.84
CA LYS A 245 18.87 -57.20 15.65
C LYS A 245 20.13 -57.16 14.78
N TYR A 246 21.20 -56.59 15.35
CA TYR A 246 22.62 -56.67 14.92
C TYR A 246 22.95 -56.00 13.56
N ASP A 247 24.12 -55.41 13.32
CA ASP A 247 25.44 -55.70 13.87
C ASP A 247 26.37 -54.47 13.73
N SER A 248 27.25 -54.27 14.72
CA SER A 248 28.24 -53.20 14.75
C SER A 248 29.64 -53.81 14.65
N LYS A 249 30.30 -53.68 13.50
CA LYS A 249 31.76 -53.78 13.33
C LYS A 249 32.14 -53.64 11.85
N ALA A 250 32.83 -52.55 11.50
CA ALA A 250 34.02 -52.52 10.63
C ALA A 250 34.24 -51.10 10.07
N GLU A 251 34.91 -50.25 10.85
CA GLU A 251 35.76 -49.20 10.27
C GLU A 251 37.20 -49.70 10.39
N LYS A 252 37.86 -49.87 9.24
CA LYS A 252 39.31 -49.79 9.11
C LYS A 252 39.68 -49.16 7.78
N GLU A 253 40.56 -48.17 7.91
CA GLU A 253 41.21 -47.33 6.92
C GLU A 253 41.83 -48.07 5.74
N LYS A 254 41.93 -47.37 4.60
CA LYS A 254 43.07 -47.43 3.67
C LYS A 254 43.11 -46.21 2.76
N GLU A 255 44.20 -45.44 2.84
CA GLU A 255 44.65 -44.51 1.80
C GLU A 255 45.01 -45.26 0.50
N PRO A 256 44.98 -44.57 -0.66
CA PRO A 256 45.95 -44.90 -1.70
C PRO A 256 46.64 -43.69 -2.34
N SER A 257 47.94 -43.88 -2.53
CA SER A 257 48.85 -43.18 -3.44
C SER A 257 48.63 -43.62 -4.90
N GLY A 258 49.15 -42.81 -5.85
CA GLY A 258 49.42 -43.24 -7.23
C GLY A 258 48.48 -42.65 -8.29
N GLY A 259 49.00 -41.72 -9.09
CA GLY A 259 48.26 -40.96 -10.08
C GLY A 259 47.91 -41.71 -11.37
N SER A 260 46.77 -41.34 -11.94
CA SER A 260 46.46 -41.41 -13.37
C SER A 260 45.47 -40.28 -13.68
N VAL A 261 45.70 -39.61 -14.80
CA VAL A 261 45.08 -38.36 -15.28
C VAL A 261 43.64 -38.15 -14.79
N LYS A 262 43.46 -37.22 -13.85
CA LYS A 262 42.13 -36.81 -13.37
C LYS A 262 41.39 -36.07 -14.49
N LYS A 263 40.37 -36.69 -15.09
CA LYS A 263 39.17 -35.95 -15.50
C LYS A 263 38.77 -35.11 -14.28
N LEU A 264 38.76 -33.79 -14.38
CA LEU A 264 38.22 -32.95 -13.31
C LEU A 264 36.78 -33.42 -13.04
N ARG A 265 36.56 -34.07 -11.88
CA ARG A 265 35.21 -34.26 -11.34
C ARG A 265 34.75 -32.87 -10.92
N PHE A 266 34.01 -32.20 -11.80
CA PHE A 266 33.50 -30.84 -11.56
C PHE A 266 32.28 -30.78 -10.64
N HIS A 267 31.78 -31.92 -10.14
CA HIS A 267 30.60 -31.90 -9.28
C HIS A 267 30.97 -32.10 -7.81
N PRO A 268 30.75 -31.10 -6.92
CA PRO A 268 30.48 -31.43 -5.53
C PRO A 268 29.21 -32.29 -5.48
N ASP A 269 29.20 -33.29 -4.61
CA ASP A 269 28.09 -34.24 -4.45
C ASP A 269 26.77 -33.48 -4.32
N ILE A 270 25.93 -33.57 -5.36
CA ILE A 270 24.57 -33.03 -5.33
C ILE A 270 23.87 -33.74 -4.17
N PRO A 271 23.24 -33.02 -3.23
CA PRO A 271 22.58 -33.68 -2.13
C PRO A 271 21.54 -34.70 -2.63
N ASP A 272 21.52 -35.91 -2.08
CA ASP A 272 20.62 -36.99 -2.52
C ASP A 272 19.14 -36.55 -2.56
N TRP A 273 18.73 -35.73 -1.59
CA TRP A 273 17.36 -35.20 -1.49
C TRP A 273 16.96 -34.35 -2.70
N GLU A 274 17.93 -33.70 -3.35
CA GLU A 274 17.70 -32.86 -4.51
C GLU A 274 17.53 -33.72 -5.77
N THR A 275 18.39 -34.74 -5.95
CA THR A 275 18.28 -35.70 -7.06
C THR A 275 17.04 -36.61 -6.95
N GLY A 276 16.59 -36.90 -5.73
CA GLY A 276 15.36 -37.64 -5.44
C GLY A 276 14.06 -36.82 -5.49
N SER A 277 14.13 -35.53 -5.84
CA SER A 277 12.96 -34.62 -5.85
C SER A 277 11.88 -34.95 -6.90
N GLY A 278 12.20 -35.82 -7.88
CA GLY A 278 11.32 -36.08 -9.02
C GLY A 278 11.01 -34.84 -9.84
N PHE A 279 11.91 -33.84 -9.83
CA PHE A 279 11.79 -32.65 -10.67
C PHE A 279 12.14 -32.97 -12.12
N ASN A 280 11.21 -32.67 -13.04
CA ASN A 280 11.41 -32.83 -14.46
C ASN A 280 10.90 -31.57 -15.19
N PRO A 281 11.80 -30.68 -15.64
CA PRO A 281 11.39 -29.44 -16.27
C PRO A 281 10.79 -29.65 -17.67
N MET A 282 10.96 -30.83 -18.26
CA MET A 282 10.43 -31.15 -19.60
C MET A 282 8.92 -31.47 -19.60
N GLU A 283 8.31 -31.64 -18.43
CA GLU A 283 6.86 -31.86 -18.29
C GLU A 283 6.03 -30.58 -18.48
N VAL A 284 6.68 -29.41 -18.51
CA VAL A 284 5.99 -28.13 -18.66
C VAL A 284 5.52 -27.97 -20.11
N SER A 285 4.23 -28.16 -20.35
CA SER A 285 3.61 -27.78 -21.61
C SER A 285 3.55 -26.26 -21.72
N HIS A 286 4.23 -25.67 -22.70
CA HIS A 286 4.04 -24.26 -23.04
C HIS A 286 2.61 -24.08 -23.56
N PHE A 287 1.83 -23.21 -22.91
CA PHE A 287 0.52 -22.83 -23.43
C PHE A 287 0.70 -22.11 -24.76
N LYS A 288 -0.22 -22.33 -25.71
CA LYS A 288 -0.31 -21.45 -26.88
C LYS A 288 -0.48 -20.02 -26.38
N ILE A 289 0.37 -19.13 -26.87
CA ILE A 289 0.40 -17.69 -26.57
C ILE A 289 -0.90 -17.09 -27.13
N GLN A 290 -1.97 -17.15 -26.36
CA GLN A 290 -3.20 -16.44 -26.67
C GLN A 290 -3.48 -15.53 -25.48
N GLU A 291 -3.50 -14.23 -25.72
CA GLU A 291 -3.77 -13.24 -24.69
C GLU A 291 -5.20 -13.44 -24.17
N HIS A 292 -5.32 -13.62 -22.85
CA HIS A 292 -6.59 -13.71 -22.16
C HIS A 292 -6.86 -12.36 -21.49
N TRP A 293 -8.06 -11.85 -21.73
CA TRP A 293 -8.48 -10.53 -21.29
C TRP A 293 -9.67 -10.65 -20.35
N VAL A 294 -9.63 -9.89 -19.27
CA VAL A 294 -10.66 -9.82 -18.24
C VAL A 294 -10.94 -8.37 -17.87
N ASN A 295 -12.11 -8.08 -17.31
CA ASN A 295 -12.32 -6.80 -16.63
C ASN A 295 -11.67 -6.82 -15.25
N TYR A 296 -11.73 -5.70 -14.51
CA TYR A 296 -11.15 -5.60 -13.18
C TYR A 296 -11.77 -6.55 -12.12
N ARG A 297 -12.93 -7.15 -12.43
CA ARG A 297 -13.61 -8.17 -11.60
C ARG A 297 -13.23 -9.60 -11.99
N GLY A 298 -12.32 -9.79 -12.95
CA GLY A 298 -11.90 -11.11 -13.43
C GLY A 298 -12.86 -11.77 -14.43
N LYS A 299 -13.88 -11.05 -14.92
CA LYS A 299 -14.80 -11.57 -15.94
C LYS A 299 -14.15 -11.48 -17.32
N VAL A 300 -14.15 -12.58 -18.05
CA VAL A 300 -13.59 -12.68 -19.42
C VAL A 300 -14.22 -11.63 -20.35
N LEU A 301 -13.35 -10.94 -21.10
CA LEU A 301 -13.71 -10.03 -22.18
C LEU A 301 -13.21 -10.59 -23.52
N GLN A 302 -13.92 -10.27 -24.60
CA GLN A 302 -13.59 -10.72 -25.96
C GLN A 302 -13.29 -9.50 -26.85
N PRO A 303 -12.27 -9.57 -27.71
CA PRO A 303 -11.98 -8.52 -28.68
C PRO A 303 -13.05 -8.46 -29.79
N PRO A 304 -13.21 -7.33 -30.50
CA PRO A 304 -12.40 -6.10 -30.41
C PRO A 304 -12.79 -5.22 -29.22
N PHE A 305 -11.79 -4.63 -28.57
CA PHE A 305 -11.99 -3.69 -27.46
C PHE A 305 -12.07 -2.26 -27.99
N HIS A 306 -13.01 -1.48 -27.45
CA HIS A 306 -13.14 -0.05 -27.72
C HIS A 306 -12.68 0.68 -26.46
N VAL A 307 -11.41 1.06 -26.41
CA VAL A 307 -10.78 1.66 -25.24
C VAL A 307 -10.54 3.14 -25.51
N THR A 308 -11.17 4.01 -24.73
CA THR A 308 -10.89 5.46 -24.76
C THR A 308 -9.48 5.71 -24.25
N LEU A 309 -8.69 6.50 -24.98
CA LEU A 309 -7.32 6.79 -24.57
C LEU A 309 -7.27 7.70 -23.34
N ALA A 310 -6.27 7.54 -22.49
CA ALA A 310 -6.12 8.34 -21.28
C ALA A 310 -6.16 9.86 -21.56
N GLU A 311 -5.52 10.28 -22.64
CA GLU A 311 -5.45 11.64 -23.13
C GLU A 311 -6.85 12.20 -23.51
N GLU A 312 -7.70 11.37 -24.11
CA GLU A 312 -9.09 11.69 -24.48
C GLU A 312 -10.01 11.75 -23.25
N VAL A 313 -9.80 10.86 -22.28
CA VAL A 313 -10.54 10.86 -21.01
C VAL A 313 -10.27 12.14 -20.22
N VAL A 314 -9.03 12.64 -20.25
CA VAL A 314 -8.68 13.93 -19.63
C VAL A 314 -9.54 15.06 -20.21
N ALA A 315 -9.76 15.07 -21.53
CA ALA A 315 -10.48 16.13 -22.24
C ALA A 315 -12.01 16.02 -22.20
N SER A 316 -12.56 14.80 -22.19
CA SER A 316 -14.01 14.57 -22.44
C SER A 316 -14.80 14.06 -21.22
N ASP A 317 -14.13 13.63 -20.15
CA ASP A 317 -14.74 12.90 -19.02
C ASP A 317 -15.50 11.61 -19.41
N GLN A 318 -15.39 11.13 -20.66
CA GLN A 318 -16.07 9.92 -21.12
C GLN A 318 -15.15 8.69 -21.00
N PHE A 319 -15.53 7.75 -20.14
CA PHE A 319 -14.82 6.49 -19.98
C PHE A 319 -15.75 5.40 -19.43
N ASP A 320 -15.44 4.14 -19.75
CA ASP A 320 -16.10 2.97 -19.17
C ASP A 320 -15.05 2.07 -18.53
N PHE A 321 -15.02 2.06 -17.20
CA PHE A 321 -14.06 1.27 -16.43
C PHE A 321 -14.37 -0.23 -16.44
N GLU A 322 -15.63 -0.63 -16.61
CA GLU A 322 -16.03 -2.05 -16.69
C GLU A 322 -15.59 -2.68 -18.02
N ALA A 323 -15.50 -1.88 -19.09
CA ALA A 323 -15.06 -2.33 -20.40
C ALA A 323 -13.54 -2.35 -20.59
N LEU A 324 -12.76 -1.84 -19.62
CA LEU A 324 -11.30 -1.77 -19.74
C LEU A 324 -10.67 -3.19 -19.72
N PRO A 325 -9.93 -3.61 -20.75
CA PRO A 325 -9.43 -4.97 -20.86
C PRO A 325 -8.09 -5.13 -20.13
N PHE A 326 -8.13 -5.74 -18.95
CA PHE A 326 -6.95 -6.16 -18.21
C PHE A 326 -6.43 -7.49 -18.75
N ARG A 327 -5.11 -7.67 -18.82
CA ARG A 327 -4.53 -8.99 -19.09
C ARG A 327 -4.74 -9.90 -17.88
N ASP A 328 -5.22 -11.11 -18.13
CA ASP A 328 -5.51 -12.07 -17.07
C ASP A 328 -4.23 -12.46 -16.29
N PRO A 329 -4.16 -12.19 -14.97
CA PRO A 329 -2.99 -12.52 -14.15
C PRO A 329 -2.69 -14.02 -14.05
N GLU A 330 -3.64 -14.91 -14.34
CA GLU A 330 -3.43 -16.36 -14.37
C GLU A 330 -2.61 -16.80 -15.60
N TYR A 331 -2.66 -16.01 -16.67
CA TYR A 331 -1.94 -16.23 -17.93
C TYR A 331 -0.71 -15.30 -18.05
N PHE A 332 -0.13 -14.91 -16.92
CA PHE A 332 1.05 -14.05 -16.88
C PHE A 332 2.19 -14.59 -17.76
N GLN A 333 2.74 -13.70 -18.59
CA GLN A 333 3.90 -13.97 -19.43
C GLN A 333 5.04 -13.02 -19.08
N ALA A 334 6.22 -13.58 -18.83
CA ALA A 334 7.41 -12.81 -18.55
C ALA A 334 7.82 -11.94 -19.75
N GLY A 335 8.44 -10.79 -19.46
CA GLY A 335 8.98 -9.91 -20.49
C GLY A 335 7.94 -9.12 -21.28
N ASN A 336 6.68 -9.08 -20.83
CA ASN A 336 5.60 -8.53 -21.68
C ASN A 336 5.77 -7.05 -22.02
N LEU A 337 6.47 -6.25 -21.20
CA LEU A 337 6.75 -4.84 -21.51
C LEU A 337 7.53 -4.66 -22.82
N HIS A 338 8.41 -5.61 -23.13
CA HIS A 338 9.29 -5.60 -24.31
C HIS A 338 8.48 -5.72 -25.61
N LYS A 339 7.32 -6.39 -25.56
CA LYS A 339 6.41 -6.53 -26.70
C LYS A 339 5.68 -5.22 -27.04
N HIS A 340 5.66 -4.27 -26.11
CA HIS A 340 4.96 -2.99 -26.24
C HIS A 340 5.95 -1.81 -26.40
N PHE A 341 7.15 -2.06 -26.93
CA PHE A 341 8.20 -1.04 -27.07
C PHE A 341 7.75 0.25 -27.79
N ASN A 342 6.92 0.13 -28.84
CA ASN A 342 6.40 1.31 -29.55
C ASN A 342 5.46 2.15 -28.68
N GLU A 343 4.65 1.52 -27.83
CA GLU A 343 3.80 2.22 -26.86
C GLU A 343 4.65 2.90 -25.78
N TRP A 344 5.77 2.28 -25.39
CA TRP A 344 6.72 2.93 -24.47
C TRP A 344 7.34 4.20 -25.03
N LYS A 345 7.52 4.33 -26.34
CA LYS A 345 8.00 5.58 -26.94
C LYS A 345 7.02 6.74 -26.75
N THR A 346 5.72 6.48 -26.65
CA THR A 346 4.70 7.53 -26.51
C THR A 346 4.72 8.19 -25.13
N VAL A 347 5.33 7.55 -24.12
CA VAL A 347 5.46 8.11 -22.77
C VAL A 347 6.82 8.80 -22.55
N GLU A 348 7.65 8.90 -23.60
CA GLU A 348 8.94 9.60 -23.63
C GLU A 348 9.87 9.25 -22.43
N PRO A 349 10.18 7.96 -22.21
CA PRO A 349 11.09 7.54 -21.15
C PRO A 349 12.54 7.93 -21.48
N SER A 350 13.45 7.78 -20.51
CA SER A 350 14.89 7.99 -20.74
C SER A 350 15.46 6.97 -21.73
N GLU A 351 16.57 7.31 -22.37
CA GLU A 351 17.29 6.40 -23.28
C GLU A 351 17.69 5.08 -22.59
N GLU A 352 18.06 5.13 -21.30
CA GLU A 352 18.38 3.93 -20.52
C GLU A 352 17.17 2.99 -20.38
N VAL A 353 15.98 3.52 -20.17
CA VAL A 353 14.74 2.73 -20.09
C VAL A 353 14.39 2.15 -21.47
N LEU A 354 14.56 2.92 -22.55
CA LEU A 354 14.35 2.41 -23.90
C LEU A 354 15.31 1.27 -24.24
N ASP A 355 16.60 1.40 -23.91
CA ASP A 355 17.60 0.34 -24.11
C ASP A 355 17.20 -0.94 -23.37
N TRP A 356 16.76 -0.85 -22.11
CA TRP A 356 16.31 -2.02 -21.36
C TRP A 356 15.09 -2.69 -21.98
N LEU A 357 14.14 -1.92 -22.51
CA LEU A 357 12.89 -2.45 -23.10
C LEU A 357 13.08 -3.00 -24.51
N GLU A 358 14.07 -2.52 -25.25
CA GLU A 358 14.39 -2.99 -26.61
C GLU A 358 15.34 -4.18 -26.59
N ASN A 359 16.41 -4.09 -25.78
CA ASN A 359 17.55 -5.02 -25.84
C ASN A 359 17.63 -5.95 -24.63
N GLY A 360 16.80 -5.74 -23.60
CA GLY A 360 16.94 -6.41 -22.32
C GLY A 360 18.07 -5.83 -21.46
N VAL A 361 18.06 -6.17 -20.19
CA VAL A 361 19.07 -5.69 -19.22
C VAL A 361 20.38 -6.44 -19.43
N ASP A 362 21.43 -5.70 -19.75
CA ASP A 362 22.81 -6.20 -19.79
C ASP A 362 23.50 -6.00 -18.43
N VAL A 363 23.75 -7.11 -17.74
CA VAL A 363 24.35 -7.13 -16.39
C VAL A 363 25.79 -6.62 -16.41
N THR A 364 26.50 -6.83 -17.51
CA THR A 364 27.93 -6.49 -17.63
C THR A 364 28.16 -4.98 -17.57
N LYS A 365 27.16 -4.18 -17.99
CA LYS A 365 27.18 -2.70 -17.87
C LYS A 365 27.23 -2.23 -16.42
N TYR A 366 26.89 -3.09 -15.45
CA TYR A 366 26.92 -2.77 -14.02
C TYR A 366 28.14 -3.34 -13.30
N PHE A 367 29.09 -3.96 -14.00
CA PHE A 367 30.28 -4.49 -13.34
C PHE A 367 31.17 -3.37 -12.79
N LYS A 368 31.70 -3.61 -11.59
CA LYS A 368 32.75 -2.86 -10.93
C LYS A 368 33.82 -3.83 -10.46
N HIS A 369 35.06 -3.36 -10.43
CA HIS A 369 36.16 -4.10 -9.85
C HIS A 369 35.87 -4.46 -8.39
N PHE A 370 36.08 -5.74 -8.03
CA PHE A 370 35.95 -6.23 -6.67
C PHE A 370 37.26 -6.84 -6.19
N ARG A 371 37.75 -6.32 -5.05
CA ARG A 371 38.84 -6.89 -4.26
C ARG A 371 38.34 -7.19 -2.85
N GLY A 372 38.30 -8.46 -2.46
CA GLY A 372 37.80 -8.86 -1.14
C GLY A 372 37.72 -10.36 -0.94
N ASN A 373 37.06 -10.79 0.14
CA ASN A 373 36.87 -12.21 0.46
C ASN A 373 35.38 -12.57 0.50
N PHE A 374 35.02 -13.73 -0.04
CA PHE A 374 33.69 -14.30 0.09
C PHE A 374 33.79 -15.79 0.42
N LYS A 375 33.15 -16.19 1.53
CA LYS A 375 33.16 -17.57 2.05
C LYS A 375 34.57 -18.18 2.13
N GLY A 376 35.56 -17.40 2.59
CA GLY A 376 36.94 -17.84 2.78
C GLY A 376 37.82 -17.79 1.54
N LYS A 377 37.27 -17.49 0.35
CA LYS A 377 38.04 -17.31 -0.89
C LYS A 377 38.25 -15.83 -1.18
N SER A 378 39.48 -15.45 -1.51
CA SER A 378 39.83 -14.08 -1.92
C SER A 378 39.68 -13.90 -3.42
N TYR A 379 39.22 -12.73 -3.82
CA TYR A 379 38.97 -12.35 -5.21
C TYR A 379 39.54 -10.95 -5.46
N ASP A 380 40.04 -10.76 -6.68
CA ASP A 380 40.56 -9.50 -7.21
C ASP A 380 40.35 -9.54 -8.73
N SER A 381 39.26 -8.94 -9.22
CA SER A 381 38.82 -9.07 -10.62
C SER A 381 37.79 -8.03 -11.02
N ASP A 382 37.76 -7.69 -12.31
CA ASP A 382 36.77 -6.76 -12.90
C ASP A 382 35.40 -7.40 -13.17
N SER A 383 35.34 -8.73 -13.21
CA SER A 383 34.10 -9.49 -13.44
C SER A 383 34.05 -10.71 -12.52
N PRO A 384 32.83 -11.17 -12.14
CA PRO A 384 32.69 -12.33 -11.28
C PRO A 384 33.27 -13.58 -11.98
N PRO A 385 34.21 -14.30 -11.36
CA PRO A 385 34.72 -15.54 -11.93
C PRO A 385 33.65 -16.63 -11.89
N LYS A 386 33.79 -17.64 -12.76
CA LYS A 386 32.87 -18.79 -12.77
C LYS A 386 32.82 -19.44 -11.40
N GLN A 387 31.62 -19.66 -10.87
CA GLN A 387 31.45 -20.25 -9.55
C GLN A 387 30.14 -21.02 -9.44
N TYR A 388 30.21 -22.12 -8.70
CA TYR A 388 29.10 -23.00 -8.40
C TYR A 388 28.83 -23.00 -6.88
N PHE A 389 27.57 -22.87 -6.49
CA PHE A 389 27.13 -22.93 -5.10
C PHE A 389 25.99 -23.94 -4.91
N ILE A 390 26.04 -24.69 -3.82
CA ILE A 390 25.03 -25.68 -3.46
C ILE A 390 23.86 -24.98 -2.75
N ASN A 391 22.63 -25.44 -3.04
CA ASN A 391 21.40 -24.99 -2.40
C ASN A 391 21.46 -25.09 -0.87
N SER A 392 20.71 -24.21 -0.18
CA SER A 392 20.63 -24.21 1.28
C SER A 392 20.03 -25.51 1.80
N ALA A 393 20.54 -26.03 2.93
CA ALA A 393 19.95 -27.21 3.59
C ALA A 393 18.46 -27.00 3.97
N MET A 394 18.03 -25.74 4.13
CA MET A 394 16.64 -25.37 4.39
C MET A 394 15.69 -25.70 3.23
N CYS A 395 16.22 -25.87 2.02
CA CYS A 395 15.43 -26.25 0.85
C CYS A 395 14.88 -27.68 0.94
N LYS A 396 15.55 -28.57 1.70
CA LYS A 396 15.19 -29.99 1.82
C LYS A 396 13.74 -30.19 2.27
N ASP A 397 13.32 -29.44 3.29
CA ASP A 397 11.98 -29.56 3.90
C ASP A 397 10.88 -28.88 3.06
N HIS A 398 11.23 -28.29 1.92
CA HIS A 398 10.33 -27.50 1.07
C HIS A 398 10.48 -27.85 -0.42
N THR A 399 10.92 -29.07 -0.72
CA THR A 399 11.19 -29.55 -2.08
C THR A 399 9.99 -29.39 -3.02
N ASP A 400 8.77 -29.71 -2.56
CA ASP A 400 7.54 -29.57 -3.36
C ASP A 400 7.21 -28.12 -3.71
N PHE A 401 7.43 -27.20 -2.77
CA PHE A 401 7.25 -25.77 -2.99
C PHE A 401 8.27 -25.24 -4.01
N ILE A 402 9.53 -25.67 -3.93
CA ILE A 402 10.56 -25.29 -4.91
C ILE A 402 10.18 -25.82 -6.29
N LYS A 403 9.85 -27.12 -6.39
CA LYS A 403 9.43 -27.77 -7.64
C LYS A 403 8.28 -27.00 -8.30
N SER A 404 7.18 -26.79 -7.58
CA SER A 404 6.02 -26.06 -8.10
C SER A 404 6.36 -24.62 -8.51
N THR A 405 7.20 -23.92 -7.75
CA THR A 405 7.64 -22.55 -8.07
C THR A 405 8.48 -22.52 -9.34
N LEU A 406 9.47 -23.41 -9.47
CA LEU A 406 10.33 -23.49 -10.66
C LEU A 406 9.54 -23.89 -11.90
N LEU A 407 8.62 -24.85 -11.79
CA LEU A 407 7.72 -25.21 -12.90
C LEU A 407 6.82 -24.04 -13.31
N THR A 408 6.31 -23.26 -12.34
CA THR A 408 5.54 -22.04 -12.62
C THR A 408 6.38 -20.99 -13.35
N ARG A 409 7.65 -20.81 -12.95
CA ARG A 409 8.59 -19.89 -13.59
C ARG A 409 8.98 -20.31 -15.01
N LEU A 410 9.13 -21.60 -15.25
CA LEU A 410 9.34 -22.17 -16.59
C LEU A 410 8.10 -21.97 -17.47
N LYS A 411 6.91 -22.22 -16.91
CA LYS A 411 5.63 -22.02 -17.60
C LYS A 411 5.41 -20.56 -18.02
N SER A 412 5.73 -19.60 -17.16
CA SER A 412 5.58 -18.16 -17.47
C SER A 412 6.67 -17.61 -18.40
N GLY A 413 7.73 -18.38 -18.66
CA GLY A 413 8.90 -17.94 -19.43
C GLY A 413 9.89 -17.07 -18.64
N SER A 414 9.70 -16.87 -17.33
CA SER A 414 10.66 -16.14 -16.49
C SER A 414 11.98 -16.89 -16.28
N MET A 415 11.98 -18.20 -16.49
CA MET A 415 13.17 -19.04 -16.51
C MET A 415 13.16 -19.97 -17.72
N SER A 416 14.34 -20.46 -18.09
CA SER A 416 14.49 -21.49 -19.13
C SER A 416 15.42 -22.60 -18.67
N VAL A 417 15.24 -23.78 -19.26
CA VAL A 417 16.14 -24.92 -19.06
C VAL A 417 17.43 -24.63 -19.80
N TRP A 418 18.55 -24.64 -19.08
CA TRP A 418 19.88 -24.53 -19.67
C TRP A 418 20.39 -25.89 -20.16
N GLY A 419 20.19 -26.92 -19.34
CA GLY A 419 20.51 -28.29 -19.74
C GLY A 419 20.61 -29.24 -18.56
N LYS A 420 20.83 -30.52 -18.86
CA LYS A 420 20.98 -31.56 -17.84
C LYS A 420 22.39 -31.55 -17.27
N VAL A 421 22.47 -31.61 -15.94
CA VAL A 421 23.74 -31.65 -15.22
C VAL A 421 24.58 -32.85 -15.69
N GLY A 422 25.88 -32.62 -15.93
CA GLY A 422 26.81 -33.62 -16.47
C GLY A 422 26.67 -33.91 -17.97
N LYS A 423 25.68 -33.31 -18.66
CA LYS A 423 25.51 -33.40 -20.12
C LYS A 423 25.73 -32.08 -20.86
N CYS A 424 25.87 -30.98 -20.13
CA CYS A 424 26.18 -29.65 -20.66
C CYS A 424 27.14 -28.93 -19.72
N GLU A 425 27.83 -27.93 -20.25
CA GLU A 425 28.62 -27.01 -19.43
C GLU A 425 27.69 -26.17 -18.54
N PRO A 426 28.04 -25.93 -17.27
CA PRO A 426 27.21 -25.12 -16.39
C PRO A 426 27.14 -23.65 -16.87
N PRO A 427 26.08 -22.92 -16.47
CA PRO A 427 26.07 -21.46 -16.58
C PRO A 427 27.30 -20.83 -15.92
N HIS A 428 27.61 -19.58 -16.27
CA HIS A 428 28.77 -18.86 -15.72
C HIS A 428 28.72 -18.80 -14.19
N LEU A 429 27.55 -18.50 -13.62
CA LEU A 429 27.29 -18.62 -12.19
C LEU A 429 26.13 -19.58 -11.94
N VAL A 430 26.33 -20.51 -11.00
CA VAL A 430 25.25 -21.33 -10.43
C VAL A 430 25.07 -20.89 -8.98
N MET A 431 24.04 -20.09 -8.76
CA MET A 431 23.75 -19.43 -7.50
C MET A 431 22.78 -20.27 -6.66
N PRO A 432 22.91 -20.26 -5.31
CA PRO A 432 22.15 -21.19 -4.49
C PRO A 432 20.74 -20.67 -4.22
N LEU A 433 19.78 -21.58 -4.16
CA LEU A 433 18.43 -21.32 -3.71
C LEU A 433 18.35 -21.35 -2.18
N THR A 434 17.47 -20.51 -1.63
CA THR A 434 17.07 -20.52 -0.22
C THR A 434 15.59 -20.15 -0.10
N ILE A 435 15.01 -20.32 1.10
CA ILE A 435 13.57 -20.11 1.33
C ILE A 435 13.36 -19.22 2.56
N GLU A 436 12.45 -18.26 2.43
CA GLU A 436 11.87 -17.56 3.58
C GLU A 436 10.71 -18.41 4.14
N ILE A 437 10.84 -18.92 5.37
CA ILE A 437 9.92 -19.93 5.92
C ILE A 437 8.56 -19.33 6.33
N THR A 438 8.54 -18.11 6.86
CA THR A 438 7.32 -17.52 7.48
C THR A 438 6.22 -17.30 6.45
N LYS A 439 6.63 -16.91 5.24
CA LYS A 439 5.83 -16.80 4.04
C LYS A 439 6.67 -17.38 2.90
N PRO A 440 6.54 -18.69 2.60
CA PRO A 440 7.35 -19.39 1.61
C PRO A 440 7.57 -18.56 0.36
N ARG A 441 8.82 -18.14 0.17
CA ARG A 441 9.31 -17.45 -1.03
C ARG A 441 10.62 -18.08 -1.43
N LEU A 442 10.71 -18.43 -2.71
CA LEU A 442 11.96 -18.88 -3.30
C LEU A 442 12.89 -17.67 -3.46
N CYS A 443 14.05 -17.74 -2.84
CA CYS A 443 15.06 -16.69 -2.87
C CYS A 443 16.27 -17.18 -3.65
N HIS A 444 16.68 -16.40 -4.64
CA HIS A 444 17.90 -16.59 -5.40
C HIS A 444 19.03 -15.80 -4.73
N ASP A 445 20.01 -16.50 -4.14
CA ASP A 445 21.01 -15.86 -3.28
C ASP A 445 22.14 -15.20 -4.08
N GLU A 446 21.87 -14.00 -4.58
CA GLU A 446 22.78 -13.21 -5.42
C GLU A 446 23.93 -12.50 -4.67
N ARG A 447 24.21 -12.86 -3.41
CA ARG A 447 25.26 -12.19 -2.61
C ARG A 447 26.63 -12.23 -3.26
N PHE A 448 26.95 -13.28 -4.02
CA PHE A 448 28.23 -13.39 -4.71
C PHE A 448 28.33 -12.42 -5.89
N LEU A 449 27.39 -12.50 -6.85
CA LEU A 449 27.36 -11.60 -8.01
C LEU A 449 27.36 -10.13 -7.57
N ASN A 450 26.55 -9.79 -6.57
CA ASN A 450 26.38 -8.43 -6.06
C ASN A 450 27.68 -7.74 -5.58
N LEU A 451 28.75 -8.50 -5.30
CA LEU A 451 30.08 -7.95 -4.97
C LEU A 451 30.69 -7.18 -6.14
N TRP A 452 30.46 -7.64 -7.37
CA TRP A 452 30.93 -7.03 -8.62
C TRP A 452 29.95 -6.04 -9.22
N ILE A 453 28.76 -5.88 -8.68
CA ILE A 453 27.77 -4.97 -9.26
C ILE A 453 28.03 -3.57 -8.69
N MET A 454 27.82 -2.49 -9.44
CA MET A 454 27.88 -1.13 -8.91
C MET A 454 26.60 -0.76 -8.15
N ASP A 455 26.74 0.12 -7.16
CA ASP A 455 25.59 0.57 -6.37
C ASP A 455 24.87 1.67 -7.15
N LYS A 456 23.58 1.47 -7.43
CA LYS A 456 22.71 2.42 -8.13
C LYS A 456 21.70 3.00 -7.13
N PRO A 457 22.04 4.08 -6.41
CA PRO A 457 21.09 4.72 -5.51
C PRO A 457 19.97 5.39 -6.33
N PHE A 458 18.74 5.27 -5.85
CA PHE A 458 17.57 5.92 -6.43
C PHE A 458 16.59 6.31 -5.35
N VAL A 459 15.70 7.27 -5.67
CA VAL A 459 14.72 7.82 -4.74
C VAL A 459 13.38 7.15 -4.99
N LEU A 460 12.78 6.66 -3.92
CA LEU A 460 11.43 6.09 -3.92
C LEU A 460 10.44 7.13 -3.41
N ASP A 461 9.23 7.16 -3.97
CA ASP A 461 8.11 7.85 -3.34
C ASP A 461 7.84 7.20 -1.98
N THR A 462 7.61 7.99 -0.94
CA THR A 462 7.42 7.46 0.41
C THR A 462 6.05 7.83 0.97
N LEU A 463 5.67 7.18 2.09
CA LEU A 463 4.50 7.62 2.85
C LEU A 463 4.57 9.10 3.26
N LYS A 464 5.77 9.71 3.34
CA LYS A 464 5.90 11.15 3.67
C LYS A 464 5.45 12.08 2.53
N ASP A 465 5.27 11.56 1.33
CA ASP A 465 4.84 12.32 0.17
C ASP A 465 3.32 12.31 0.03
N VAL A 466 2.63 11.31 0.61
CA VAL A 466 1.15 11.19 0.66
C VAL A 466 0.45 12.48 1.12
N PRO A 467 0.88 13.18 2.20
CA PRO A 467 0.21 14.40 2.68
C PRO A 467 0.13 15.53 1.64
N ARG A 468 1.07 15.54 0.68
CA ARG A 468 1.13 16.54 -0.40
C ARG A 468 0.07 16.29 -1.47
N LEU A 469 -0.37 15.05 -1.63
CA LEU A 469 -1.33 14.65 -2.66
C LEU A 469 -2.73 14.46 -2.10
N VAL A 470 -2.85 13.89 -0.90
CA VAL A 470 -4.13 13.53 -0.29
C VAL A 470 -4.71 14.70 0.50
N HIS A 471 -5.79 15.29 0.00
CA HIS A 471 -6.59 16.28 0.71
C HIS A 471 -7.66 15.62 1.60
N SER A 472 -8.34 16.43 2.40
CA SER A 472 -9.42 15.93 3.27
C SER A 472 -10.52 15.29 2.42
N ASN A 473 -11.01 14.14 2.87
CA ASN A 473 -12.08 13.36 2.23
C ASN A 473 -11.78 12.84 0.82
N ALA A 474 -10.52 12.91 0.35
CA ALA A 474 -10.14 12.41 -0.97
C ALA A 474 -10.40 10.90 -1.09
N PHE A 475 -10.91 10.47 -2.23
CA PHE A 475 -10.96 9.06 -2.61
C PHE A 475 -9.63 8.59 -3.19
N LEU A 476 -9.28 7.35 -2.89
CA LEU A 476 -8.01 6.71 -3.17
C LEU A 476 -8.24 5.34 -3.81
N ASN A 477 -7.27 4.93 -4.63
CA ASN A 477 -7.18 3.60 -5.22
C ASN A 477 -5.74 3.09 -5.11
N SER A 478 -5.55 1.78 -5.25
CA SER A 478 -4.20 1.19 -5.30
C SER A 478 -4.11 0.09 -6.35
N LEU A 479 -2.94 -0.03 -6.98
CA LEU A 479 -2.63 -1.10 -7.93
C LEU A 479 -1.37 -1.85 -7.50
N ASP A 480 -1.39 -3.18 -7.64
CA ASP A 480 -0.24 -4.09 -7.47
C ASP A 480 0.13 -4.65 -8.84
N ASP A 481 1.42 -4.59 -9.21
CA ASP A 481 1.91 -5.26 -10.42
C ASP A 481 2.05 -6.77 -10.20
N LYS A 482 1.45 -7.57 -11.09
CA LYS A 482 1.59 -9.03 -11.03
C LYS A 482 3.01 -9.43 -11.41
N SER A 483 3.74 -10.05 -10.48
CA SER A 483 5.09 -10.56 -10.75
C SER A 483 6.06 -9.48 -11.26
N GLY A 484 6.07 -8.30 -10.63
CA GLY A 484 6.81 -7.09 -11.01
C GLY A 484 8.09 -7.32 -11.82
N TYR A 485 9.17 -7.76 -11.19
CA TYR A 485 10.47 -7.96 -11.85
C TYR A 485 10.46 -8.89 -13.08
N ASP A 486 9.55 -9.87 -13.13
CA ASP A 486 9.47 -10.81 -14.26
C ASP A 486 8.92 -10.15 -15.54
N HIS A 487 8.48 -8.89 -15.48
CA HIS A 487 8.16 -8.09 -16.66
C HIS A 487 9.39 -7.65 -17.46
N VAL A 488 10.59 -7.66 -16.86
CA VAL A 488 11.81 -7.09 -17.47
C VAL A 488 12.80 -8.20 -17.79
N LEU A 489 13.05 -8.41 -19.08
CA LEU A 489 13.99 -9.40 -19.59
C LEU A 489 15.45 -8.99 -19.35
N LEU A 490 16.27 -9.99 -19.10
CA LEU A 490 17.72 -9.95 -19.25
C LEU A 490 18.10 -10.18 -20.71
N LYS A 491 19.16 -9.51 -21.13
CA LYS A 491 19.85 -9.85 -22.37
C LYS A 491 20.32 -11.31 -22.32
N GLU A 492 20.29 -12.01 -23.45
CA GLU A 492 20.52 -13.46 -23.49
C GLU A 492 21.87 -13.88 -22.89
N GLU A 493 22.94 -13.15 -23.19
CA GLU A 493 24.28 -13.45 -22.66
C GLU A 493 24.37 -13.23 -21.14
N SER A 494 23.56 -12.30 -20.62
CA SER A 494 23.50 -11.98 -19.18
C SER A 494 22.81 -13.05 -18.35
N ARG A 495 21.98 -13.92 -18.95
CA ARG A 495 21.22 -14.97 -18.24
C ARG A 495 22.12 -15.98 -17.53
N THR A 496 23.32 -16.20 -18.08
CA THR A 496 24.30 -17.15 -17.54
C THR A 496 24.88 -16.74 -16.17
N TYR A 497 24.75 -15.47 -15.77
CA TYR A 497 25.09 -15.00 -14.43
C TYR A 497 24.01 -15.30 -13.37
N PHE A 498 22.84 -15.77 -13.80
CA PHE A 498 21.71 -16.09 -12.94
C PHE A 498 21.27 -17.55 -13.13
N GLY A 499 22.25 -18.47 -13.13
CA GLY A 499 21.99 -19.90 -13.19
C GLY A 499 21.63 -20.47 -11.83
N VAL A 500 20.79 -21.50 -11.81
CA VAL A 500 20.49 -22.34 -10.64
C VAL A 500 20.58 -23.81 -11.01
N GLU A 501 20.92 -24.63 -10.03
CA GLU A 501 20.76 -26.08 -10.14
C GLU A 501 19.59 -26.53 -9.27
N PHE A 502 18.71 -27.36 -9.82
CA PHE A 502 17.70 -28.09 -9.06
C PHE A 502 17.36 -29.41 -9.73
N GLY A 503 17.36 -30.50 -8.96
CA GLY A 503 16.94 -31.82 -9.45
C GLY A 503 17.77 -32.38 -10.60
N GLY A 504 19.07 -32.05 -10.65
CA GLY A 504 19.96 -32.49 -11.74
C GLY A 504 19.78 -31.72 -13.06
N TRP A 505 19.18 -30.53 -13.00
CA TRP A 505 19.02 -29.63 -14.15
C TRP A 505 19.58 -28.25 -13.83
N PHE A 506 20.30 -27.68 -14.80
CA PHE A 506 20.62 -26.27 -14.83
C PHE A 506 19.45 -25.50 -15.43
N LEU A 507 19.04 -24.45 -14.73
CA LEU A 507 18.05 -23.47 -15.19
C LEU A 507 18.70 -22.07 -15.17
N VAL A 508 18.22 -21.16 -16.01
CA VAL A 508 18.66 -19.76 -16.01
C VAL A 508 17.45 -18.83 -15.95
N TYR A 509 17.59 -17.71 -15.26
CA TYR A 509 16.59 -16.64 -15.31
C TYR A 509 16.64 -15.92 -16.66
N ASN A 510 15.46 -15.68 -17.23
CA ASN A 510 15.29 -14.83 -18.42
C ASN A 510 14.98 -13.38 -18.05
N THR A 511 14.59 -13.14 -16.80
CA THR A 511 14.17 -11.84 -16.25
C THR A 511 15.09 -11.43 -15.11
N ILE A 512 15.10 -10.13 -14.78
CA ILE A 512 15.88 -9.65 -13.62
C ILE A 512 15.35 -10.33 -12.33
N PRO A 513 16.16 -11.07 -11.57
CA PRO A 513 15.65 -11.81 -10.42
C PRO A 513 15.57 -10.93 -9.17
N PHE A 514 14.74 -11.34 -8.23
CA PHE A 514 14.83 -10.85 -6.86
C PHE A 514 16.16 -11.30 -6.23
N GLY A 515 16.84 -10.39 -5.53
CA GLY A 515 18.16 -10.63 -4.95
C GLY A 515 19.30 -9.94 -5.72
N PHE A 516 19.15 -9.73 -7.03
CA PHE A 516 20.06 -8.90 -7.80
C PHE A 516 19.89 -7.43 -7.39
N LYS A 517 20.97 -6.80 -6.94
CA LYS A 517 20.91 -5.50 -6.27
C LYS A 517 20.39 -4.36 -7.17
N THR A 518 20.57 -4.48 -8.48
CA THR A 518 20.14 -3.45 -9.44
C THR A 518 18.69 -3.65 -9.91
N SER A 519 18.06 -4.80 -9.63
CA SER A 519 16.69 -5.08 -10.08
C SER A 519 15.69 -4.01 -9.64
N ALA A 520 15.78 -3.57 -8.37
CA ALA A 520 14.87 -2.56 -7.83
C ALA A 520 15.03 -1.20 -8.51
N TYR A 521 16.28 -0.80 -8.82
CA TYR A 521 16.56 0.44 -9.55
C TYR A 521 15.96 0.39 -10.96
N ILE A 522 16.24 -0.67 -11.71
CA ILE A 522 15.77 -0.85 -13.10
C ILE A 522 14.25 -0.82 -13.14
N TYR A 523 13.61 -1.69 -12.35
CA TYR A 523 12.17 -1.84 -12.38
C TYR A 523 11.45 -0.57 -11.92
N HIS A 524 11.94 0.06 -10.85
CA HIS A 524 11.35 1.32 -10.38
C HIS A 524 11.50 2.45 -11.40
N THR A 525 12.66 2.54 -12.07
CA THR A 525 12.90 3.58 -13.09
C THR A 525 11.99 3.42 -14.29
N ILE A 526 11.78 2.18 -14.77
CA ILE A 526 10.81 1.87 -15.83
C ILE A 526 9.40 2.27 -15.40
N GLY A 527 8.98 1.85 -14.21
CA GLY A 527 7.68 2.20 -13.67
C GLY A 527 7.46 3.72 -13.52
N LEU A 528 8.50 4.44 -13.08
CA LEU A 528 8.44 5.88 -12.87
C LEU A 528 8.23 6.64 -14.18
N ALA A 529 8.68 6.12 -15.33
CA ALA A 529 8.35 6.71 -16.62
C ALA A 529 6.84 6.65 -16.91
N ALA A 530 6.21 5.49 -16.68
CA ALA A 530 4.76 5.34 -16.82
C ALA A 530 3.99 6.23 -15.83
N THR A 531 4.38 6.21 -14.55
CA THR A 531 3.76 7.04 -13.50
C THR A 531 3.99 8.54 -13.77
N GLY A 532 5.17 8.91 -14.28
CA GLY A 532 5.51 10.27 -14.70
C GLY A 532 4.61 10.77 -15.81
N PHE A 533 4.30 9.92 -16.80
CA PHE A 533 3.33 10.22 -17.84
C PHE A 533 1.91 10.43 -17.27
N CYS A 534 1.44 9.55 -16.38
CA CYS A 534 0.14 9.74 -15.71
C CYS A 534 0.09 11.06 -14.91
N ARG A 535 1.19 11.47 -14.28
CA ARG A 535 1.31 12.77 -13.59
C ARG A 535 1.28 13.94 -14.57
N LYS A 536 1.91 13.83 -15.74
CA LYS A 536 1.81 14.84 -16.83
C LYS A 536 0.35 15.01 -17.27
N LEU A 537 -0.45 13.94 -17.26
CA LEU A 537 -1.89 13.95 -17.53
C LEU A 537 -2.74 14.50 -16.36
N GLY A 538 -2.12 14.93 -15.27
CA GLY A 538 -2.79 15.55 -14.12
C GLY A 538 -3.24 14.57 -13.03
N VAL A 539 -2.96 13.27 -13.15
CA VAL A 539 -3.33 12.28 -12.12
C VAL A 539 -2.34 12.32 -10.96
N PRO A 540 -2.76 12.69 -9.73
CA PRO A 540 -1.90 12.61 -8.56
C PRO A 540 -1.71 11.16 -8.15
N CYS A 541 -0.50 10.63 -8.27
CA CYS A 541 -0.17 9.25 -7.93
C CYS A 541 1.26 9.10 -7.40
N LEU A 542 1.49 8.07 -6.58
CA LEU A 542 2.78 7.65 -6.07
C LEU A 542 3.11 6.25 -6.56
N GLN A 543 4.40 5.97 -6.73
CA GLN A 543 4.87 4.61 -7.02
C GLN A 543 6.00 4.21 -6.08
N TYR A 544 5.83 3.05 -5.45
CA TYR A 544 6.86 2.37 -4.68
C TYR A 544 7.10 1.00 -5.29
N ILE A 545 8.10 0.91 -6.16
CA ILE A 545 8.41 -0.32 -6.92
C ILE A 545 7.14 -0.85 -7.63
N ASP A 546 6.52 -1.92 -7.12
CA ASP A 546 5.34 -2.58 -7.68
C ASP A 546 4.00 -1.95 -7.22
N ASP A 547 4.01 -1.19 -6.12
CA ASP A 547 2.81 -0.61 -5.49
C ASP A 547 2.55 0.80 -6.03
N ARG A 548 1.35 1.05 -6.56
CA ARG A 548 0.90 2.41 -6.95
C ARG A 548 -0.25 2.87 -6.07
N LEU A 549 -0.14 4.08 -5.54
CA LEU A 549 -1.23 4.80 -4.89
C LEU A 549 -1.76 5.85 -5.84
N ILE A 550 -3.06 5.84 -6.09
CA ILE A 550 -3.72 6.76 -7.00
C ILE A 550 -4.69 7.60 -6.17
N VAL A 551 -4.66 8.92 -6.37
CA VAL A 551 -5.53 9.87 -5.71
C VAL A 551 -6.52 10.43 -6.72
N GLU A 552 -7.71 10.77 -6.26
CA GLU A 552 -8.72 11.44 -7.09
C GLU A 552 -8.16 12.68 -7.80
N PHE A 553 -8.67 12.91 -9.02
CA PHE A 553 -8.25 14.01 -9.88
C PHE A 553 -8.58 15.36 -9.24
N LEU A 554 -7.62 16.30 -9.16
CA LEU A 554 -7.81 17.58 -8.46
C LEU A 554 -8.67 18.58 -9.26
N THR A 555 -8.65 18.52 -10.59
CA THR A 555 -9.32 19.47 -11.48
C THR A 555 -10.52 18.83 -12.16
N VAL A 556 -11.73 19.02 -11.63
CA VAL A 556 -12.93 18.83 -12.46
C VAL A 556 -14.09 19.69 -11.99
N SER A 557 -14.81 20.21 -12.98
CA SER A 557 -16.17 20.75 -13.03
C SER A 557 -17.26 19.85 -12.39
N CYS A 558 -16.93 18.64 -11.95
CA CYS A 558 -17.86 17.69 -11.33
C CYS A 558 -17.71 17.65 -9.79
N ILE A 559 -18.84 17.48 -9.08
CA ILE A 559 -18.90 17.55 -7.61
C ILE A 559 -18.65 16.17 -6.93
N ASN A 560 -18.66 15.07 -7.70
CA ASN A 560 -18.58 13.71 -7.13
C ASN A 560 -17.13 13.17 -7.06
N GLY A 561 -16.57 13.07 -5.85
CA GLY A 561 -15.21 12.55 -5.61
C GLY A 561 -14.99 11.09 -6.08
N LYS A 562 -15.99 10.21 -5.99
CA LYS A 562 -15.86 8.82 -6.48
C LYS A 562 -15.65 8.77 -7.98
N PHE A 563 -16.37 9.62 -8.74
CA PHE A 563 -16.18 9.71 -10.18
C PHE A 563 -14.78 10.22 -10.54
N LYS A 564 -14.25 11.21 -9.81
CA LYS A 564 -12.87 11.71 -9.98
C LYS A 564 -11.82 10.64 -9.71
N ALA A 565 -12.02 9.82 -8.67
CA ALA A 565 -11.15 8.69 -8.37
C ALA A 565 -11.20 7.61 -9.46
N LEU A 566 -12.40 7.25 -9.93
CA LEU A 566 -12.55 6.31 -11.06
C LEU A 566 -11.92 6.84 -12.35
N LYS A 567 -12.01 8.15 -12.63
CA LYS A 567 -11.32 8.78 -13.77
C LYS A 567 -9.80 8.64 -13.64
N SER A 568 -9.24 9.00 -12.49
CA SER A 568 -7.80 8.83 -12.21
C SER A 568 -7.36 7.38 -12.36
N LEU A 569 -8.15 6.45 -11.83
CA LEU A 569 -7.88 5.02 -11.90
C LEU A 569 -7.93 4.52 -13.35
N TYR A 570 -8.95 4.89 -14.12
CA TYR A 570 -9.06 4.53 -15.54
C TYR A 570 -7.83 5.00 -16.31
N ILE A 571 -7.44 6.27 -16.17
CA ILE A 571 -6.27 6.83 -16.84
C ILE A 571 -5.01 6.00 -16.53
N VAL A 572 -4.76 5.73 -15.25
CA VAL A 572 -3.57 4.96 -14.85
C VAL A 572 -3.63 3.53 -15.37
N CYS A 573 -4.77 2.85 -15.22
CA CYS A 573 -4.95 1.48 -15.71
C CYS A 573 -4.79 1.40 -17.23
N GLN A 574 -5.40 2.31 -17.98
CA GLN A 574 -5.31 2.35 -19.44
C GLN A 574 -3.85 2.50 -19.90
N VAL A 575 -3.09 3.42 -19.29
CA VAL A 575 -1.67 3.62 -19.61
C VAL A 575 -0.85 2.36 -19.30
N VAL A 576 -0.96 1.80 -18.09
CA VAL A 576 -0.11 0.64 -17.73
C VAL A 576 -0.49 -0.62 -18.53
N ILE A 577 -1.77 -0.81 -18.85
CA ILE A 577 -2.22 -1.89 -19.75
C ILE A 577 -1.64 -1.68 -21.16
N ARG A 578 -1.71 -0.46 -21.70
CA ARG A 578 -1.13 -0.12 -23.01
C ARG A 578 0.38 -0.42 -23.06
N LEU A 579 1.09 -0.12 -21.97
CA LEU A 579 2.53 -0.37 -21.80
C LEU A 579 2.91 -1.85 -21.55
N GLY A 580 1.93 -2.76 -21.46
CA GLY A 580 2.19 -4.19 -21.36
C GLY A 580 2.21 -4.77 -19.94
N TYR A 581 1.84 -4.01 -18.91
CA TYR A 581 1.77 -4.53 -17.54
C TYR A 581 0.65 -5.55 -17.36
N PHE A 582 0.89 -6.49 -16.46
CA PHE A 582 -0.14 -7.31 -15.81
C PHE A 582 -0.40 -6.77 -14.41
N ILE A 583 -1.67 -6.56 -14.06
CA ILE A 583 -2.08 -6.01 -12.77
C ILE A 583 -2.64 -7.13 -11.89
N GLY A 584 -2.16 -7.25 -10.66
CA GLY A 584 -2.69 -8.19 -9.68
C GLY A 584 -4.08 -7.78 -9.19
N LEU A 585 -5.12 -8.35 -9.81
CA LEU A 585 -6.52 -7.98 -9.53
C LEU A 585 -6.89 -8.15 -8.04
N ASP A 586 -6.54 -9.29 -7.43
CA ASP A 586 -6.91 -9.62 -6.03
C ASP A 586 -6.29 -8.71 -4.96
N LYS A 587 -5.18 -8.04 -5.30
CA LYS A 587 -4.45 -7.18 -4.36
C LYS A 587 -4.66 -5.70 -4.65
N SER A 588 -5.20 -5.38 -5.81
CA SER A 588 -5.51 -4.02 -6.21
C SER A 588 -6.85 -3.58 -5.59
N VAL A 589 -7.01 -2.28 -5.37
CA VAL A 589 -8.21 -1.67 -4.80
C VAL A 589 -8.81 -0.75 -5.86
N PHE A 590 -9.73 -1.30 -6.65
CA PHE A 590 -10.39 -0.60 -7.76
C PHE A 590 -11.60 0.24 -7.31
N GLU A 591 -12.29 -0.18 -6.25
CA GLU A 591 -13.39 0.59 -5.68
C GLU A 591 -12.83 1.80 -4.90
N PRO A 592 -13.19 3.05 -5.26
CA PRO A 592 -12.68 4.22 -4.56
C PRO A 592 -13.00 4.23 -3.07
N CYS A 593 -11.97 4.41 -2.23
CA CYS A 593 -12.12 4.43 -0.77
C CYS A 593 -11.36 5.59 -0.12
N GLN A 594 -11.78 6.00 1.07
CA GLN A 594 -11.12 7.08 1.83
C GLN A 594 -10.11 6.55 2.86
N VAL A 595 -10.10 5.24 3.08
CA VAL A 595 -9.15 4.53 3.94
C VAL A 595 -8.54 3.39 3.16
N ILE A 596 -7.24 3.46 2.89
CA ILE A 596 -6.54 2.47 2.05
C ILE A 596 -5.23 2.01 2.71
N GLY A 597 -4.91 0.73 2.56
CA GLY A 597 -3.62 0.19 2.97
C GLY A 597 -2.54 0.49 1.93
N PHE A 598 -1.45 1.13 2.33
CA PHE A 598 -0.31 1.41 1.46
C PHE A 598 1.00 1.39 2.25
N LEU A 599 2.04 0.72 1.73
CA LEU A 599 3.35 0.55 2.39
C LEU A 599 3.27 0.13 3.87
N GLY A 600 2.28 -0.71 4.17
CA GLY A 600 2.05 -1.27 5.50
C GLY A 600 1.42 -0.32 6.53
N MET A 601 0.90 0.84 6.10
CA MET A 601 0.10 1.75 6.93
C MET A 601 -1.29 1.91 6.32
N LEU A 602 -2.28 2.29 7.13
CA LEU A 602 -3.54 2.81 6.61
C LEU A 602 -3.39 4.30 6.37
N ILE A 603 -3.74 4.75 5.17
CA ILE A 603 -3.88 6.16 4.81
C ILE A 603 -5.36 6.48 4.98
N ASP A 604 -5.70 7.36 5.92
CA ASP A 604 -7.07 7.80 6.17
C ASP A 604 -7.21 9.26 5.74
N SER A 605 -7.89 9.52 4.62
CA SER A 605 -8.06 10.87 4.07
C SER A 605 -9.08 11.71 4.85
N VAL A 606 -9.98 11.08 5.61
CA VAL A 606 -10.96 11.79 6.47
C VAL A 606 -10.25 12.32 7.70
N LYS A 607 -9.52 11.44 8.40
CA LYS A 607 -8.68 11.80 9.56
C LYS A 607 -7.43 12.59 9.16
N GLN A 608 -7.10 12.56 7.88
CA GLN A 608 -5.84 13.05 7.32
C GLN A 608 -4.65 12.51 8.10
N ALA A 609 -4.62 11.21 8.38
CA ALA A 609 -3.63 10.61 9.27
C ALA A 609 -3.15 9.25 8.75
N PHE A 610 -1.92 8.90 9.13
CA PHE A 610 -1.46 7.52 9.03
C PHE A 610 -1.95 6.75 10.24
N VAL A 611 -2.69 5.67 10.01
CA VAL A 611 -3.24 4.82 11.06
C VAL A 611 -2.55 3.46 11.01
N LEU A 612 -2.24 2.92 12.19
CA LEU A 612 -1.68 1.57 12.29
C LEU A 612 -2.76 0.53 11.98
N PRO A 613 -2.50 -0.41 11.04
CA PRO A 613 -3.38 -1.55 10.87
C PRO A 613 -3.50 -2.38 12.15
N GLU A 614 -4.72 -2.83 12.47
CA GLU A 614 -5.00 -3.55 13.73
C GLU A 614 -4.17 -4.83 13.87
N LYS A 615 -3.99 -5.57 12.77
CA LYS A 615 -3.11 -6.75 12.71
C LYS A 615 -1.67 -6.44 13.16
N LYS A 616 -1.15 -5.23 12.86
CA LYS A 616 0.18 -4.82 13.31
C LYS A 616 0.20 -4.47 14.79
N LYS A 617 -0.87 -3.86 15.33
CA LYS A 617 -1.00 -3.60 16.78
C LYS A 617 -1.00 -4.91 17.56
N VAL A 618 -1.86 -5.86 17.18
CA VAL A 618 -1.93 -7.19 17.83
C VAL A 618 -0.59 -7.93 17.76
N ALA A 619 0.05 -8.00 16.59
CA ALA A 619 1.34 -8.68 16.44
C ALA A 619 2.49 -7.97 17.17
N PHE A 620 2.34 -6.69 17.51
CA PHE A 620 3.29 -5.95 18.33
C PHE A 620 3.02 -6.16 19.81
N ALA A 621 1.76 -6.15 20.25
CA ALA A 621 1.35 -6.49 21.60
C ALA A 621 1.82 -7.90 21.99
N LEU A 622 1.61 -8.90 21.13
CA LEU A 622 2.10 -10.26 21.38
C LEU A 622 3.62 -10.34 21.56
N LEU A 623 4.39 -9.60 20.76
CA LEU A 623 5.85 -9.53 20.91
C LEU A 623 6.23 -8.87 22.24
N ARG A 624 5.56 -7.78 22.60
CA ARG A 624 5.81 -7.05 23.84
C ARG A 624 5.51 -7.95 25.05
N GLU A 625 4.37 -8.62 25.09
CA GLU A 625 3.99 -9.49 26.20
C GLU A 625 4.93 -10.70 26.32
N ASP A 626 5.28 -11.36 25.21
CA ASP A 626 6.30 -12.43 25.21
C ASP A 626 7.62 -11.95 25.82
N MET A 627 8.10 -10.78 25.42
CA MET A 627 9.30 -10.18 26.02
C MET A 627 9.13 -9.93 27.52
N LEU A 628 8.01 -9.35 27.95
CA LEU A 628 7.78 -8.99 29.36
C LEU A 628 7.62 -10.20 30.29
N THR A 629 7.26 -11.38 29.77
CA THR A 629 7.25 -12.64 30.54
C THR A 629 8.65 -13.19 30.80
N GLN A 630 9.64 -12.80 30.01
CA GLN A 630 11.02 -13.26 30.13
C GLN A 630 11.81 -12.33 31.05
N GLN A 631 12.71 -12.89 31.87
CA GLN A 631 13.66 -12.06 32.62
C GLN A 631 14.78 -11.51 31.72
N VAL A 632 15.08 -12.23 30.63
CA VAL A 632 16.21 -11.94 29.75
C VAL A 632 15.78 -12.15 28.31
N VAL A 633 16.10 -11.20 27.43
CA VAL A 633 15.78 -11.27 25.99
C VAL A 633 17.03 -11.27 25.12
N SER A 634 16.93 -11.91 23.96
CA SER A 634 18.01 -11.88 22.98
C SER A 634 18.17 -10.49 22.34
N LEU A 635 19.40 -10.13 21.96
CA LEU A 635 19.69 -8.93 21.18
C LEU A 635 18.82 -8.82 19.91
N LYS A 636 18.63 -9.93 19.20
CA LYS A 636 17.81 -9.97 17.98
C LYS A 636 16.34 -9.63 18.28
N THR A 637 15.79 -10.14 19.38
CA THR A 637 14.41 -9.83 19.80
C THR A 637 14.28 -8.35 20.11
N LEU A 638 15.23 -7.78 20.84
CA LEU A 638 15.23 -6.36 21.20
C LEU A 638 15.37 -5.45 19.96
N GLN A 639 16.22 -5.82 19.00
CA GLN A 639 16.34 -5.12 17.70
C GLN A 639 15.04 -5.20 16.89
N ARG A 640 14.36 -6.35 16.88
CA ARG A 640 13.04 -6.49 16.23
C ARG A 640 12.00 -5.58 16.87
N PHE A 641 11.97 -5.52 18.20
CA PHE A 641 11.08 -4.62 18.94
C PHE A 641 11.34 -3.15 18.56
N ALA A 642 12.60 -2.71 18.66
CA ALA A 642 13.02 -1.36 18.27
C ALA A 642 12.63 -1.03 16.83
N GLY A 643 12.89 -1.95 15.89
CA GLY A 643 12.52 -1.79 14.48
C GLY A 643 11.02 -1.61 14.26
N LYS A 644 10.17 -2.38 14.99
CA LYS A 644 8.71 -2.20 14.95
C LYS A 644 8.30 -0.83 15.49
N CYS A 645 8.84 -0.38 16.62
CA CYS A 645 8.56 0.95 17.17
C CYS A 645 8.88 2.07 16.17
N ILE A 646 10.05 1.99 15.52
CA ILE A 646 10.46 2.97 14.50
C ILE A 646 9.54 2.92 13.27
N SER A 647 9.07 1.74 12.87
CA SER A 647 8.12 1.61 11.75
C SER A 647 6.78 2.30 12.03
N PHE A 648 6.43 2.52 13.31
CA PHE A 648 5.18 3.17 13.72
C PHE A 648 5.28 4.69 13.78
N MET A 649 6.45 5.28 13.50
CA MET A 649 6.72 6.71 13.71
C MET A 649 5.76 7.66 12.98
N LEU A 650 5.19 7.25 11.85
CA LEU A 650 4.20 8.06 11.13
C LEU A 650 2.84 8.13 11.83
N ALA A 651 2.44 7.07 12.53
CA ALA A 651 1.23 7.08 13.37
C ALA A 651 1.53 7.56 14.79
N VAL A 652 2.77 7.36 15.25
CA VAL A 652 3.24 7.64 16.61
C VAL A 652 4.48 8.54 16.54
N PRO A 653 4.33 9.87 16.36
CA PRO A 653 5.48 10.76 16.19
C PRO A 653 6.50 10.70 17.34
N ALA A 654 6.02 10.45 18.57
CA ALA A 654 6.86 10.30 19.76
C ALA A 654 7.60 8.96 19.86
N ALA A 655 7.44 8.03 18.91
CA ALA A 655 8.02 6.69 18.95
C ALA A 655 9.54 6.68 19.20
N ARG A 656 10.26 7.66 18.64
CA ARG A 656 11.72 7.80 18.84
C ARG A 656 12.10 8.08 20.29
N LEU A 657 11.25 8.78 21.04
CA LEU A 657 11.50 9.09 22.45
C LEU A 657 11.38 7.84 23.33
N TYR A 658 10.42 6.98 23.01
CA TYR A 658 10.12 5.73 23.74
C TYR A 658 10.90 4.52 23.23
N THR A 659 12.09 4.73 22.67
CA THR A 659 13.02 3.65 22.28
C THR A 659 14.45 3.91 22.77
N ARG A 660 14.66 4.87 23.67
CA ARG A 660 16.00 5.28 24.09
C ARG A 660 16.65 4.21 24.95
N GLU A 661 15.94 3.68 25.94
CA GLU A 661 16.46 2.63 26.81
C GLU A 661 16.66 1.32 26.05
N VAL A 662 15.75 1.00 25.13
CA VAL A 662 15.87 -0.13 24.19
C VAL A 662 17.14 0.00 23.34
N ASN A 663 17.37 1.17 22.71
CA ASN A 663 18.56 1.39 21.88
C ASN A 663 19.87 1.42 22.69
N LEU A 664 19.84 1.92 23.92
CA LEU A 664 20.97 1.85 24.86
C LEU A 664 21.30 0.40 25.21
N ALA A 665 20.29 -0.41 25.50
CA ALA A 665 20.45 -1.83 25.80
C ALA A 665 20.97 -2.62 24.60
N ILE A 666 20.48 -2.35 23.37
CA ILE A 666 21.02 -2.90 22.12
C ILE A 666 22.51 -2.56 21.99
N SER A 667 22.87 -1.29 22.19
CA SER A 667 24.25 -0.81 22.05
C SER A 667 25.21 -1.47 23.04
N LYS A 668 24.76 -1.73 24.28
CA LYS A 668 25.54 -2.49 25.29
C LYS A 668 25.66 -3.97 24.94
N ALA A 669 24.58 -4.58 24.46
CA ALA A 669 24.53 -6.00 24.14
C ALA A 669 25.37 -6.36 22.91
N ILE A 670 25.44 -5.48 21.90
CA ILE A 670 26.33 -5.66 20.73
C ILE A 670 27.79 -5.79 21.16
N LYS A 671 28.22 -5.00 22.16
CA LYS A 671 29.61 -5.01 22.64
C LYS A 671 29.97 -6.30 23.38
N ASN A 672 29.00 -6.86 24.12
CA ASN A 672 29.26 -7.93 25.08
C ASN A 672 28.75 -9.31 24.62
N SER A 673 28.00 -9.38 23.51
CA SER A 673 27.33 -10.59 22.98
C SER A 673 26.51 -11.36 24.01
N ARG A 674 26.07 -10.70 25.09
CA ARG A 674 25.31 -11.30 26.18
C ARG A 674 23.81 -11.02 26.02
N PRO A 675 22.95 -11.95 26.47
CA PRO A 675 21.52 -11.71 26.63
C PRO A 675 21.23 -10.49 27.52
N VAL A 676 20.12 -9.79 27.26
CA VAL A 676 19.78 -8.51 27.91
C VAL A 676 18.74 -8.73 29.00
N ALA A 677 19.09 -8.42 30.25
CA ALA A 677 18.15 -8.44 31.36
C ALA A 677 17.09 -7.34 31.19
N LEU A 678 15.81 -7.69 31.33
CA LEU A 678 14.68 -6.77 31.26
C LEU A 678 14.35 -6.21 32.64
N GLU A 679 15.11 -5.21 33.06
CA GLU A 679 14.99 -4.60 34.38
C GLU A 679 14.95 -3.07 34.32
N GLY A 680 14.45 -2.46 35.40
CA GLY A 680 14.42 -1.02 35.58
C GLY A 680 13.81 -0.26 34.39
N ARG A 681 14.53 0.75 33.92
CA ARG A 681 14.07 1.66 32.86
C ARG A 681 13.75 0.95 31.53
N LEU A 682 14.46 -0.12 31.20
CA LEU A 682 14.22 -0.87 29.97
C LEU A 682 12.86 -1.56 29.99
N LYS A 683 12.54 -2.24 31.10
CA LYS A 683 11.23 -2.89 31.29
C LYS A 683 10.11 -1.85 31.28
N THR A 684 10.29 -0.73 31.97
CA THR A 684 9.32 0.38 31.98
C THR A 684 9.08 0.95 30.59
N GLU A 685 10.13 1.19 29.79
CA GLU A 685 9.99 1.69 28.41
C GLU A 685 9.24 0.68 27.52
N ILE A 686 9.53 -0.62 27.63
CA ILE A 686 8.82 -1.67 26.87
C ILE A 686 7.36 -1.77 27.31
N SER A 687 7.08 -1.75 28.61
CA SER A 687 5.72 -1.78 29.15
C SER A 687 4.91 -0.53 28.78
N HIS A 688 5.55 0.64 28.64
CA HIS A 688 4.87 1.87 28.23
C HIS A 688 4.13 1.69 26.90
N TRP A 689 4.69 0.92 25.98
CA TRP A 689 4.10 0.62 24.67
C TRP A 689 2.75 -0.13 24.73
N ALA A 690 2.29 -0.59 25.91
CA ALA A 690 0.93 -1.07 26.14
C ALA A 690 -0.16 -0.03 25.85
N PHE A 691 0.18 1.26 25.83
CA PHE A 691 -0.78 2.30 25.46
C PHE A 691 -1.39 2.10 24.07
N LEU A 692 -0.65 1.48 23.12
CA LEU A 692 -1.13 1.21 21.77
C LEU A 692 -2.34 0.28 21.73
N ASP A 693 -2.50 -0.59 22.72
CA ASP A 693 -3.56 -1.61 22.74
C ASP A 693 -4.94 -0.96 22.88
N LYS A 694 -5.01 0.19 23.56
CA LYS A 694 -6.24 0.96 23.79
C LYS A 694 -6.24 2.29 23.02
N TRP A 695 -5.25 2.52 22.17
CA TRP A 695 -5.13 3.79 21.46
C TRP A 695 -6.01 3.80 20.21
N GLU A 696 -7.05 4.63 20.26
CA GLU A 696 -7.99 4.90 19.16
C GLU A 696 -7.78 6.25 18.46
N GLY A 697 -7.01 7.14 19.08
CA GLY A 697 -6.67 8.46 18.53
C GLY A 697 -5.72 8.39 17.32
N PHE A 698 -5.50 9.55 16.71
CA PHE A 698 -4.66 9.71 15.52
C PHE A 698 -3.94 11.05 15.55
N VAL A 699 -2.88 11.17 14.74
CA VAL A 699 -2.18 12.45 14.53
C VAL A 699 -2.36 12.88 13.07
N PRO A 700 -3.11 13.96 12.80
CA PRO A 700 -3.26 14.48 11.45
C PRO A 700 -1.91 14.91 10.85
N TRP A 701 -1.67 14.59 9.58
CA TRP A 701 -0.48 14.99 8.82
C TRP A 701 -0.54 16.45 8.36
N ARG A 702 -1.72 17.06 8.25
CA ARG A 702 -1.87 18.50 7.98
C ARG A 702 -2.07 19.25 9.30
N LYS A 703 -1.21 20.23 9.54
CA LYS A 703 -1.50 21.40 10.39
C LYS A 703 -1.27 22.62 9.52
N GLU A 704 -2.33 23.18 8.95
CA GLU A 704 -2.25 24.55 8.44
C GLU A 704 -1.92 25.49 9.61
N ARG A 705 -0.90 26.32 9.42
CA ARG A 705 -0.62 27.46 10.29
C ARG A 705 -0.52 28.68 9.39
N HIS A 706 -1.37 29.67 9.63
CA HIS A 706 -1.12 31.01 9.14
C HIS A 706 0.00 31.61 10.00
N LEU A 707 1.16 31.87 9.40
CA LEU A 707 2.27 32.59 10.03
C LEU A 707 2.32 33.98 9.41
N GLN A 708 2.26 35.02 10.24
CA GLN A 708 2.43 36.39 9.80
C GLN A 708 3.88 36.81 10.04
N ILE A 709 4.68 36.85 8.97
CA ILE A 709 6.09 37.23 9.03
C ILE A 709 6.20 38.72 8.72
N LYS A 710 6.86 39.49 9.59
CA LYS A 710 7.17 40.90 9.33
C LYS A 710 8.54 41.02 8.67
N LEU A 711 8.57 41.73 7.54
CA LEU A 711 9.77 42.01 6.76
C LEU A 711 9.94 43.53 6.69
N ALA A 712 11.14 44.01 6.95
CA ALA A 712 11.54 45.38 6.67
C ALA A 712 12.70 45.35 5.69
N THR A 713 12.56 46.01 4.55
CA THR A 713 13.57 46.07 3.50
C THR A 713 13.91 47.52 3.22
N ASP A 714 15.17 47.79 2.92
CA ASP A 714 15.65 49.11 2.52
C ASP A 714 16.70 48.95 1.42
N ALA A 715 16.76 49.92 0.51
CA ALA A 715 17.73 49.95 -0.56
C ALA A 715 18.32 51.36 -0.70
N SER A 716 19.63 51.43 -0.84
CA SER A 716 20.36 52.64 -1.20
C SER A 716 20.82 52.58 -2.65
N LEU A 717 21.49 53.64 -3.12
CA LEU A 717 22.07 53.67 -4.46
C LEU A 717 23.11 52.58 -4.71
N TYR A 718 23.72 52.02 -3.66
CA TYR A 718 24.87 51.11 -3.75
C TYR A 718 24.67 49.76 -3.04
N LYS A 719 23.70 49.61 -2.13
CA LYS A 719 23.49 48.38 -1.35
C LYS A 719 22.01 48.18 -1.02
N TRP A 720 21.59 46.94 -0.85
CA TRP A 720 20.30 46.60 -0.23
C TRP A 720 20.48 45.93 1.13
N GLY A 721 19.46 46.05 1.96
CA GLY A 721 19.37 45.39 3.26
C GLY A 721 17.95 44.95 3.58
N ALA A 722 17.84 43.93 4.41
CA ALA A 722 16.56 43.46 4.91
C ALA A 722 16.70 42.89 6.32
N VAL A 723 15.63 43.02 7.09
CA VAL A 723 15.49 42.42 8.41
C VAL A 723 14.22 41.59 8.45
N VAL A 724 14.38 40.33 8.86
CA VAL A 724 13.29 39.38 9.03
C VAL A 724 13.03 39.19 10.51
N GLU A 725 11.78 39.46 10.95
CA GLU A 725 11.34 39.35 12.36
C GLU A 725 12.28 40.01 13.39
N GLU A 726 12.88 41.15 13.03
CA GLU A 726 13.77 41.95 13.90
C GLU A 726 15.08 41.24 14.36
N GLN A 727 15.45 40.09 13.78
CA GLN A 727 16.60 39.29 14.25
C GLN A 727 17.62 38.94 13.17
N GLU A 728 17.18 38.62 11.95
CA GLU A 728 18.09 38.21 10.88
C GLU A 728 18.29 39.33 9.87
N VAL A 729 19.54 39.80 9.74
CA VAL A 729 19.93 40.87 8.82
C VAL A 729 20.51 40.25 7.55
N LEU A 730 19.92 40.57 6.42
CA LEU A 730 20.35 40.18 5.08
C LEU A 730 20.74 41.44 4.30
N GLY A 731 21.66 41.33 3.35
CA GLY A 731 21.99 42.44 2.46
C GLY A 731 23.29 42.27 1.70
N ASP A 732 23.36 42.86 0.52
CA ASP A 732 24.52 42.80 -0.36
C ASP A 732 24.61 44.05 -1.24
N PHE A 733 25.74 44.26 -1.90
CA PHE A 733 25.97 45.40 -2.79
C PHE A 733 25.29 45.19 -4.15
N PHE A 734 24.83 46.29 -4.74
CA PHE A 734 24.45 46.30 -6.16
C PHE A 734 25.71 46.33 -7.03
N VAL A 735 25.58 45.92 -8.30
CA VAL A 735 26.71 45.93 -9.25
C VAL A 735 27.18 47.37 -9.46
N SER A 736 28.50 47.60 -9.47
CA SER A 736 29.06 48.94 -9.65
C SER A 736 28.63 49.55 -10.98
N GLY A 737 28.05 50.76 -10.93
CA GLY A 737 27.53 51.46 -12.11
C GLY A 737 26.03 51.25 -12.38
N ASP A 738 25.31 50.59 -11.48
CA ASP A 738 23.86 50.45 -11.55
C ASP A 738 23.16 51.82 -11.35
N ASP A 739 22.60 52.37 -12.43
CA ASP A 739 21.90 53.66 -12.50
C ASP A 739 20.38 53.53 -12.36
N ARG A 740 19.87 52.33 -12.05
CA ARG A 740 18.43 52.11 -11.93
C ARG A 740 17.84 52.97 -10.81
N PRO A 741 16.63 53.50 -11.02
CA PRO A 741 15.93 54.30 -10.02
C PRO A 741 15.78 53.57 -8.68
N ILE A 742 15.77 54.34 -7.58
CA ILE A 742 15.76 53.81 -6.21
C ILE A 742 14.60 52.84 -5.94
N HIS A 743 13.42 53.11 -6.49
CA HIS A 743 12.24 52.25 -6.33
C HIS A 743 12.40 50.86 -6.96
N VAL A 744 13.19 50.74 -8.05
CA VAL A 744 13.49 49.44 -8.67
C VAL A 744 14.44 48.64 -7.78
N LYS A 745 15.40 49.33 -7.16
CA LYS A 745 16.35 48.74 -6.20
C LYS A 745 15.66 48.30 -4.90
N GLU A 746 14.66 49.05 -4.44
CA GLU A 746 13.81 48.66 -3.30
C GLU A 746 12.98 47.40 -3.60
N ALA A 747 12.38 47.30 -4.79
CA ALA A 747 11.66 46.10 -5.20
C ALA A 747 12.59 44.87 -5.30
N GLU A 748 13.79 45.05 -5.84
CA GLU A 748 14.79 43.98 -5.91
C GLU A 748 15.29 43.56 -4.52
N ALA A 749 15.38 44.49 -3.56
CA ALA A 749 15.70 44.17 -2.17
C ALA A 749 14.64 43.23 -1.55
N VAL A 750 13.35 43.48 -1.83
CA VAL A 750 12.25 42.60 -1.40
C VAL A 750 12.37 41.23 -2.05
N GLU A 751 12.59 41.17 -3.36
CA GLU A 751 12.74 39.91 -4.10
C GLU A 751 13.92 39.07 -3.57
N LYS A 752 15.10 39.67 -3.44
CA LYS A 752 16.30 38.98 -2.93
C LYS A 752 16.12 38.47 -1.50
N THR A 753 15.39 39.21 -0.67
CA THR A 753 15.01 38.78 0.68
C THR A 753 14.12 37.54 0.64
N LEU A 754 13.08 37.54 -0.20
CA LEU A 754 12.15 36.42 -0.35
C LEU A 754 12.84 35.17 -0.93
N VAL A 755 13.71 35.35 -1.92
CA VAL A 755 14.50 34.26 -2.52
C VAL A 755 15.45 33.63 -1.49
N SER A 756 16.14 34.45 -0.67
CA SER A 756 16.99 33.97 0.42
C SER A 756 16.20 33.14 1.46
N LEU A 757 14.95 33.51 1.74
CA LEU A 757 14.07 32.78 2.66
C LEU A 757 13.55 31.45 2.07
N SER A 758 13.36 31.38 0.75
CA SER A 758 12.89 30.15 0.07
C SER A 758 13.84 28.96 0.24
N GLY A 759 15.14 29.19 0.43
CA GLY A 759 16.13 28.15 0.67
C GLY A 759 16.10 27.55 2.08
N LYS A 760 15.50 28.25 3.06
CA LYS A 760 15.52 27.86 4.48
C LYS A 760 14.25 27.12 4.94
N SER A 761 13.16 27.12 4.16
CA SER A 761 11.93 26.37 4.48
C SER A 761 11.05 26.09 3.24
N ARG A 762 10.39 24.92 3.20
CA ARG A 762 9.45 24.52 2.11
C ARG A 762 8.13 25.28 2.23
N ILE A 763 8.16 26.57 1.91
CA ILE A 763 6.98 27.41 1.74
C ILE A 763 6.34 27.06 0.39
N ILE A 764 5.08 26.65 0.39
CA ILE A 764 4.35 26.22 -0.82
C ILE A 764 3.45 27.37 -1.36
N GLY A 765 3.32 28.46 -0.61
CA GLY A 765 2.66 29.70 -1.02
C GLY A 765 2.91 30.82 -0.02
N LEU A 766 3.12 32.04 -0.52
CA LEU A 766 3.45 33.22 0.28
C LEU A 766 2.49 34.34 -0.13
N THR A 767 1.70 34.86 0.80
CA THR A 767 0.85 36.03 0.57
C THR A 767 1.46 37.21 1.31
N CYS A 768 2.18 38.06 0.58
CA CYS A 768 2.78 39.29 1.12
C CYS A 768 1.76 40.42 1.10
N TRP A 769 1.57 41.06 2.25
CA TRP A 769 0.95 42.39 2.32
C TRP A 769 2.07 43.41 2.47
N LEU A 770 2.44 44.06 1.38
CA LEU A 770 3.44 45.13 1.37
C LEU A 770 2.77 46.43 1.79
N THR A 771 3.07 46.90 3.01
CA THR A 771 2.73 48.27 3.41
C THR A 771 3.94 49.15 3.07
N ILE A 772 3.90 49.81 1.91
CA ILE A 772 4.89 50.85 1.56
C ILE A 772 4.53 52.07 2.41
N LYS A 773 5.46 52.55 3.24
CA LYS A 773 5.28 53.76 4.04
C LYS A 773 5.79 54.99 3.31
#